data_AF-A0AAE6TVD8-F1
#
_entry.id   AF-A0AAE6TVD8-F1
#
_cell.length_a   1.000
_cell.length_b   1.000
_cell.length_c   1.000
_cell.angle_alpha   90.00
_cell.angle_beta   90.00
_cell.angle_gamma   90.00
#
_symmetry.space_group_name_H-M   'P 1'
#
loop_
_entity.id
_entity.type
_entity.pdbx_description
1 polymer ?
#
loop_
_entity_poly.entity_id
_entity_poly.type
_entity_poly.pdbx_seq_one_letter_code
_entity_poly.pdbx_strand_id
1 'polypeptide(L)'
;MPSWCARSGFRPASILAAVLAALIAALLMAAQAAAAPKVALVIGNAAYAGVPALDNPANDAEDMTAALRDLGFQVILGVDSDQAQMRALVGQFGAAAQTAEVALFYYAGHAFQVADRNYLLPRDFRLDRLDQATERTVALDEVLGAMAKAPGVKIVLLDACGDNPLRLPGAGSGLARIGSPADFLIAYATQPGAVAFDGAGRNGTFTEALLSHIHTPAQDIGEMMIAVRKDVMARTGGQQIPWDASALTRRFRFADGPPTASPETLFYQVSVRAADPALLRLYLQRYPNGSHVGEVLALLAQDPGRAGQARRSMGPEAEGTAGEQLWDLARRSRLRPLLESYARSYPDGPHIGEARRMLAELSAQADPGPARRCELLATHPRDGTETTPGVSYELLAQNAVAAMRACDEASRLHPRQAKYVALLARATAAAGLRAEAVALYEAAAGRGDLRAMVSLALLKETGDGVAPDPAGALALYERAAAAGSADAAINLAVTLLDGGSAQDQQRGIALMQQASQAGSPIATFNLGVLAQEGRFGDPGDARTLFERAAREGEPRGHRAAAVLLDEGRGIPRDPSRAAVQLLLGVASDDGSLLRELAEQGGNWNPETLGALQRRLARAGLYQGPADGAPGPALSQALESWRNGGFTAAALSG
;
A
#
# COMPACT_ATOMS: atom_id res chain seq x y z
N MET A 1 67.17 -3.29 64.82
CA MET A 1 66.55 -4.63 64.72
C MET A 1 65.13 -4.54 65.28
N PRO A 2 64.12 -5.21 64.69
CA PRO A 2 63.33 -4.69 63.57
C PRO A 2 61.82 -4.60 64.02
N SER A 3 60.98 -3.65 63.59
CA SER A 3 60.28 -3.52 62.30
C SER A 3 58.82 -4.04 62.30
N TRP A 4 57.96 -3.32 61.55
CA TRP A 4 56.64 -3.70 61.00
C TRP A 4 55.41 -3.73 61.91
N CYS A 5 54.64 -2.63 61.84
CA CYS A 5 53.18 -2.68 61.95
C CYS A 5 52.61 -2.06 60.66
N ALA A 6 52.45 -2.89 59.62
CA ALA A 6 51.79 -2.49 58.37
C ALA A 6 50.27 -2.62 58.55
N ARG A 7 49.59 -1.48 58.74
CA ARG A 7 48.14 -1.40 58.53
C ARG A 7 47.89 -1.12 57.05
N SER A 8 47.47 -2.15 56.32
CA SER A 8 46.87 -2.04 54.98
C SER A 8 45.54 -1.30 55.09
N GLY A 9 45.59 0.04 55.02
CA GLY A 9 44.42 0.87 54.87
C GLY A 9 43.84 0.71 53.47
N PHE A 10 42.92 -0.24 53.30
CA PHE A 10 42.01 -0.27 52.16
C PHE A 10 41.24 1.06 52.16
N ARG A 11 41.57 1.95 51.22
CA ARG A 11 40.91 3.25 51.09
C ARG A 11 39.64 3.08 50.25
N PRO A 12 38.43 3.31 50.81
CA PRO A 12 37.17 3.17 50.09
C PRO A 12 37.03 4.15 48.89
N ALA A 13 37.85 5.19 48.84
CA ALA A 13 37.92 6.14 47.74
C ALA A 13 38.37 5.52 46.41
N SER A 14 39.20 4.47 46.45
CA SER A 14 39.72 3.80 45.23
C SER A 14 38.65 2.98 44.51
N ILE A 15 37.70 2.42 45.27
CA ILE A 15 36.59 1.61 44.75
C ILE A 15 35.53 2.51 44.13
N LEU A 16 35.24 3.65 44.77
CA LEU A 16 34.26 4.61 44.26
C LEU A 16 34.71 5.24 42.93
N ALA A 17 36.01 5.56 42.80
CA ALA A 17 36.58 6.09 41.56
C ALA A 17 36.54 5.06 40.43
N ALA A 18 36.81 3.77 40.72
CA ALA A 18 36.73 2.70 39.74
C ALA A 18 35.28 2.41 39.29
N VAL A 19 34.32 2.45 40.21
CA VAL A 19 32.89 2.27 39.91
C VAL A 19 32.35 3.45 39.09
N LEU A 20 32.76 4.68 39.42
CA LEU A 20 32.35 5.87 38.67
C LEU A 20 32.94 5.88 37.25
N ALA A 21 34.20 5.48 37.09
CA ALA A 21 34.83 5.33 35.77
C ALA A 21 34.15 4.24 34.93
N ALA A 22 33.75 3.11 35.55
CA ALA A 22 33.00 2.04 34.87
C ALA A 22 31.58 2.48 34.47
N LEU A 23 30.91 3.26 35.32
CA LEU A 23 29.59 3.84 35.00
C LEU A 23 29.67 4.86 33.87
N ILE A 24 30.68 5.74 33.87
CA ILE A 24 30.90 6.72 32.81
C ILE A 24 31.24 6.01 31.48
N ALA A 25 32.05 4.95 31.51
CA ALA A 25 32.33 4.14 30.33
C ALA A 25 31.07 3.41 29.81
N ALA A 26 30.22 2.90 30.70
CA ALA A 26 28.93 2.29 30.33
C ALA A 26 27.94 3.30 29.74
N LEU A 27 27.88 4.52 30.30
CA LEU A 27 27.06 5.63 29.78
C LEU A 27 27.55 6.15 28.42
N LEU A 28 28.87 6.21 28.21
CA LEU A 28 29.47 6.59 26.91
C LEU A 28 29.25 5.51 25.83
N MET A 29 29.19 4.23 26.21
CA MET A 29 28.81 3.15 25.28
C MET A 29 27.31 3.09 24.98
N ALA A 30 26.45 3.46 25.94
CA ALA A 30 25.00 3.54 25.73
C ALA A 30 24.58 4.72 24.82
N ALA A 31 25.39 5.78 24.74
CA ALA A 31 25.11 6.97 23.94
C ALA A 31 25.35 6.80 22.42
N GLN A 32 25.93 5.68 21.96
CA GLN A 32 26.17 5.41 20.53
C GLN A 32 25.12 4.53 19.84
N ALA A 33 24.00 4.20 20.50
CA ALA A 33 22.90 3.52 19.82
C ALA A 33 22.08 4.49 18.96
N ALA A 34 22.72 5.10 17.94
CA ALA A 34 22.01 5.64 16.80
C ALA A 34 21.30 4.46 16.13
N ALA A 35 19.98 4.57 15.88
CA ALA A 35 19.25 3.57 15.10
C ALA A 35 20.03 3.32 13.80
N ALA A 36 20.41 2.08 13.56
CA ALA A 36 21.34 1.77 12.49
C ALA A 36 20.70 2.11 11.12
N PRO A 37 21.46 2.71 10.20
CA PRO A 37 20.90 3.32 9.00
C PRO A 37 20.23 2.28 8.09
N LYS A 38 19.06 2.61 7.54
CA LYS A 38 18.45 1.90 6.41
C LYS A 38 18.93 2.56 5.13
N VAL A 39 19.48 1.79 4.19
CA VAL A 39 20.00 2.32 2.92
C VAL A 39 19.34 1.59 1.77
N ALA A 40 18.97 2.31 0.72
CA ALA A 40 18.45 1.73 -0.51
C ALA A 40 19.23 2.21 -1.74
N LEU A 41 19.46 1.31 -2.69
CA LEU A 41 19.80 1.64 -4.07
C LEU A 41 18.58 1.37 -4.94
N VAL A 42 18.11 2.38 -5.65
CA VAL A 42 16.93 2.32 -6.52
C VAL A 42 17.37 2.70 -7.93
N ILE A 43 17.21 1.79 -8.89
CA ILE A 43 17.57 2.03 -10.29
C ILE A 43 16.36 1.79 -11.19
N GLY A 44 16.05 2.74 -12.07
CA GLY A 44 15.00 2.62 -13.08
C GLY A 44 15.52 2.99 -14.46
N ASN A 45 15.62 2.02 -15.36
CA ASN A 45 16.08 2.24 -16.74
C ASN A 45 14.95 2.00 -17.75
N ALA A 46 14.63 3.02 -18.51
CA ALA A 46 13.53 3.07 -19.48
C ALA A 46 14.03 3.43 -20.89
N ALA A 47 14.94 4.39 -21.03
CA ALA A 47 15.37 4.97 -22.30
C ALA A 47 16.62 4.28 -22.89
N TYR A 48 16.44 3.08 -23.42
CA TYR A 48 17.52 2.26 -23.97
C TYR A 48 17.95 2.66 -25.39
N ALA A 49 19.26 2.60 -25.65
CA ALA A 49 19.85 2.95 -26.95
C ALA A 49 19.89 1.78 -27.95
N GLY A 50 19.87 0.54 -27.49
CA GLY A 50 20.04 -0.67 -28.32
C GLY A 50 18.96 -1.73 -28.18
N VAL A 51 17.96 -1.51 -27.32
CA VAL A 51 16.79 -2.39 -27.12
C VAL A 51 15.53 -1.53 -26.98
N PRO A 52 14.31 -2.09 -27.12
CA PRO A 52 13.07 -1.32 -26.97
C PRO A 52 13.01 -0.59 -25.63
N ALA A 53 12.56 0.67 -25.67
CA ALA A 53 12.30 1.45 -24.47
C ALA A 53 11.13 0.85 -23.67
N LEU A 54 11.11 1.14 -22.37
CA LEU A 54 10.03 0.76 -21.45
C LEU A 54 9.33 2.03 -20.94
N ASP A 55 8.04 1.96 -20.69
CA ASP A 55 7.24 3.15 -20.34
C ASP A 55 7.32 3.51 -18.84
N ASN A 56 7.46 2.51 -17.97
CA ASN A 56 7.23 2.65 -16.52
C ASN A 56 8.47 2.71 -15.60
N PRO A 57 9.64 2.11 -15.93
CA PRO A 57 10.76 1.99 -14.98
C PRO A 57 11.27 3.29 -14.36
N ALA A 58 11.24 4.40 -15.10
CA ALA A 58 11.63 5.70 -14.56
C ALA A 58 10.64 6.19 -13.48
N ASN A 59 9.34 6.09 -13.74
CA ASN A 59 8.29 6.44 -12.77
C ASN A 59 8.36 5.51 -11.56
N ASP A 60 8.58 4.22 -11.78
CA ASP A 60 8.70 3.21 -10.75
C ASP A 60 9.82 3.51 -9.75
N ALA A 61 11.00 3.87 -10.26
CA ALA A 61 12.15 4.24 -9.45
C ALA A 61 11.92 5.55 -8.67
N GLU A 62 11.25 6.54 -9.25
CA GLU A 62 10.92 7.80 -8.58
C GLU A 62 9.91 7.59 -7.45
N ASP A 63 8.81 6.87 -7.71
CA ASP A 63 7.73 6.66 -6.76
C ASP A 63 8.18 5.72 -5.61
N MET A 64 8.99 4.69 -5.92
CA MET A 64 9.64 3.85 -4.91
C MET A 64 10.65 4.64 -4.06
N THR A 65 11.39 5.57 -4.66
CA THR A 65 12.31 6.45 -3.92
C THR A 65 11.56 7.33 -2.93
N ALA A 66 10.42 7.90 -3.33
CA ALA A 66 9.59 8.71 -2.44
C ALA A 66 9.10 7.87 -1.24
N ALA A 67 8.52 6.70 -1.50
CA ALA A 67 8.03 5.80 -0.45
C ALA A 67 9.14 5.37 0.53
N LEU A 68 10.29 4.94 0.02
CA LEU A 68 11.40 4.49 0.88
C LEU A 68 11.99 5.63 1.73
N ARG A 69 12.04 6.85 1.19
CA ARG A 69 12.46 8.04 1.97
C ARG A 69 11.50 8.33 3.10
N ASP A 70 10.20 8.25 2.86
CA ASP A 70 9.16 8.42 3.89
C ASP A 70 9.27 7.36 4.99
N LEU A 71 9.75 6.16 4.65
CA LEU A 71 9.99 5.03 5.56
C LEU A 71 11.38 5.06 6.24
N GLY A 72 12.13 6.14 6.05
CA GLY A 72 13.40 6.41 6.72
C GLY A 72 14.63 5.78 6.07
N PHE A 73 14.57 5.40 4.79
CA PHE A 73 15.74 4.96 4.03
C PHE A 73 16.54 6.15 3.49
N GLN A 74 17.87 6.05 3.57
CA GLN A 74 18.76 6.83 2.73
C GLN A 74 18.78 6.20 1.33
N VAL A 75 18.15 6.87 0.36
CA VAL A 75 18.01 6.35 -1.01
C VAL A 75 19.04 6.96 -1.97
N ILE A 76 19.81 6.09 -2.62
CA ILE A 76 20.67 6.37 -3.77
C ILE A 76 19.85 6.03 -5.03
N LEU A 77 19.52 7.03 -5.84
CA LEU A 77 18.66 6.89 -7.02
C LEU A 77 19.50 6.99 -8.30
N GLY A 78 19.27 6.07 -9.25
CA GLY A 78 19.71 6.18 -10.64
C GLY A 78 18.54 6.01 -11.60
N VAL A 79 18.24 7.03 -12.41
CA VAL A 79 17.23 6.94 -13.48
C VAL A 79 17.96 7.03 -14.81
N ASP A 80 17.65 6.13 -15.74
CA ASP A 80 18.31 6.02 -17.04
C ASP A 80 19.83 6.16 -16.90
N SER A 81 20.41 5.23 -16.15
CA SER A 81 21.84 5.17 -15.87
C SER A 81 22.57 4.35 -16.94
N ASP A 82 23.68 4.90 -17.42
CA ASP A 82 24.64 4.15 -18.24
C ASP A 82 25.43 3.14 -17.39
N GLN A 83 26.23 2.29 -18.04
CA GLN A 83 26.96 1.24 -17.34
C GLN A 83 27.92 1.78 -16.27
N ALA A 84 28.66 2.84 -16.60
CA ALA A 84 29.65 3.42 -15.69
C ALA A 84 28.96 4.03 -14.47
N GLN A 85 27.83 4.71 -14.69
CA GLN A 85 26.97 5.25 -13.65
C GLN A 85 26.40 4.14 -12.76
N MET A 86 25.83 3.08 -13.34
CA MET A 86 25.31 1.95 -12.55
C MET A 86 26.38 1.33 -11.64
N ARG A 87 27.58 1.06 -12.17
CA ARG A 87 28.70 0.53 -11.35
C ARG A 87 29.14 1.50 -10.27
N ALA A 88 29.17 2.80 -10.56
CA ALA A 88 29.48 3.82 -9.56
C ALA A 88 28.41 3.86 -8.45
N LEU A 89 27.12 3.77 -8.80
CA LEU A 89 26.01 3.72 -7.84
C LEU A 89 26.08 2.46 -6.96
N VAL A 90 26.39 1.30 -7.54
CA VAL A 90 26.62 0.05 -6.79
C VAL A 90 27.80 0.20 -5.83
N GLY A 91 28.88 0.86 -6.25
CA GLY A 91 30.03 1.16 -5.40
C GLY A 91 29.67 2.08 -4.21
N GLN A 92 28.93 3.16 -4.47
CA GLN A 92 28.43 4.07 -3.45
C GLN A 92 27.49 3.37 -2.46
N PHE A 93 26.57 2.55 -2.98
CA PHE A 93 25.66 1.74 -2.17
C PHE A 93 26.41 0.74 -1.29
N GLY A 94 27.40 0.03 -1.83
CA GLY A 94 28.22 -0.90 -1.07
C GLY A 94 29.08 -0.24 0.02
N ALA A 95 29.44 1.04 -0.15
CA ALA A 95 30.08 1.81 0.91
C ALA A 95 29.10 2.17 2.03
N ALA A 96 27.89 2.63 1.68
CA ALA A 96 26.85 2.97 2.65
C ALA A 96 26.31 1.72 3.39
N ALA A 97 26.17 0.59 2.70
CA ALA A 97 25.61 -0.65 3.23
C ALA A 97 26.46 -1.27 4.35
N GLN A 98 27.78 -1.03 4.40
CA GLN A 98 28.68 -1.61 5.41
C GLN A 98 28.28 -1.30 6.87
N THR A 99 27.56 -0.22 7.08
CA THR A 99 27.10 0.20 8.41
C THR A 99 25.58 0.10 8.58
N ALA A 100 24.88 -0.39 7.55
CA ALA A 100 23.42 -0.40 7.48
C ALA A 100 22.81 -1.66 8.12
N GLU A 101 21.74 -1.49 8.91
CA GLU A 101 20.94 -2.61 9.42
C GLU A 101 19.97 -3.14 8.37
N VAL A 102 19.69 -2.35 7.34
CA VAL A 102 18.89 -2.77 6.20
C VAL A 102 19.53 -2.22 4.94
N ALA A 103 19.89 -3.12 4.03
CA ALA A 103 20.32 -2.78 2.67
C ALA A 103 19.24 -3.23 1.69
N LEU A 104 18.62 -2.29 0.98
CA LEU A 104 17.60 -2.58 -0.02
C LEU A 104 18.13 -2.27 -1.41
N PHE A 105 17.92 -3.17 -2.36
CA PHE A 105 18.14 -2.93 -3.77
C PHE A 105 16.82 -3.07 -4.52
N TYR A 106 16.45 -2.05 -5.27
CA TYR A 106 15.31 -2.05 -6.17
C TYR A 106 15.80 -1.77 -7.59
N TYR A 107 15.35 -2.58 -8.55
CA TYR A 107 15.64 -2.38 -9.97
C TYR A 107 14.38 -2.54 -10.82
N ALA A 108 14.11 -1.56 -11.66
CA ALA A 108 13.13 -1.62 -12.74
C ALA A 108 13.80 -1.45 -14.10
N GLY A 109 13.48 -2.31 -15.07
CA GLY A 109 14.01 -2.23 -16.43
C GLY A 109 14.28 -3.60 -17.06
N HIS A 110 14.95 -3.63 -18.21
CA HIS A 110 15.35 -4.88 -18.86
C HIS A 110 16.44 -5.61 -18.08
N ALA A 111 16.33 -6.93 -18.03
CA ALA A 111 17.38 -7.81 -17.51
C ALA A 111 17.33 -9.16 -18.24
N PHE A 112 18.46 -9.86 -18.36
CA PHE A 112 18.48 -11.20 -18.96
C PHE A 112 19.37 -12.17 -18.18
N GLN A 113 19.16 -13.46 -18.43
CA GLN A 113 19.97 -14.55 -17.89
C GLN A 113 20.90 -15.15 -18.95
N VAL A 114 22.18 -15.34 -18.59
CA VAL A 114 23.15 -16.16 -19.33
C VAL A 114 23.90 -17.05 -18.35
N ALA A 115 23.94 -18.37 -18.62
CA ALA A 115 24.65 -19.36 -17.80
C ALA A 115 24.35 -19.24 -16.29
N ASP A 116 23.06 -19.18 -15.95
CA ASP A 116 22.54 -19.06 -14.58
C ASP A 116 22.95 -17.79 -13.81
N ARG A 117 23.35 -16.74 -14.54
CA ARG A 117 23.66 -15.43 -13.98
C ARG A 117 22.75 -14.36 -14.57
N ASN A 118 22.29 -13.46 -13.70
CA ASN A 118 21.39 -12.35 -14.05
C ASN A 118 22.19 -11.08 -14.33
N TYR A 119 21.87 -10.41 -15.45
CA TYR A 119 22.51 -9.18 -15.87
C TYR A 119 21.47 -8.07 -16.03
N LEU A 120 21.74 -6.93 -15.40
CA LEU A 120 20.92 -5.71 -15.45
C LEU A 120 21.40 -4.84 -16.61
N LEU A 121 20.46 -4.30 -17.40
CA LEU A 121 20.80 -3.56 -18.61
C LEU A 121 20.95 -2.06 -18.31
N PRO A 122 22.11 -1.47 -18.63
CA PRO A 122 22.27 -0.02 -18.62
C PRO A 122 21.57 0.61 -19.82
N ARG A 123 21.28 1.92 -19.77
CA ARG A 123 20.60 2.59 -20.89
C ARG A 123 21.39 2.61 -22.18
N ASP A 124 22.72 2.67 -22.08
CA ASP A 124 23.66 2.72 -23.21
C ASP A 124 23.96 1.33 -23.77
N PHE A 125 23.25 0.31 -23.28
CA PHE A 125 23.41 -1.06 -23.69
C PHE A 125 23.25 -1.25 -25.20
N ARG A 126 24.30 -1.80 -25.80
CA ARG A 126 24.38 -2.31 -27.17
C ARG A 126 25.23 -3.58 -27.14
N LEU A 127 24.73 -4.68 -27.71
CA LEU A 127 25.49 -5.91 -27.87
C LEU A 127 25.53 -6.31 -29.34
N ASP A 128 26.74 -6.50 -29.84
CA ASP A 128 26.99 -7.11 -31.15
C ASP A 128 27.24 -8.62 -31.01
N ARG A 129 27.73 -9.09 -29.85
CA ARG A 129 28.04 -10.51 -29.55
C ARG A 129 27.83 -10.86 -28.07
N LEU A 130 27.41 -12.11 -27.78
CA LEU A 130 27.09 -12.62 -26.43
C LEU A 130 28.28 -12.65 -25.46
N ASP A 131 29.50 -12.84 -25.95
CA ASP A 131 30.72 -12.92 -25.13
C ASP A 131 31.07 -11.58 -24.45
N GLN A 132 30.48 -10.46 -24.92
CA GLN A 132 30.64 -9.13 -24.34
C GLN A 132 29.58 -8.77 -23.29
N ALA A 133 28.62 -9.67 -23.01
CA ALA A 133 27.56 -9.42 -22.04
C ALA A 133 28.12 -8.99 -20.68
N THR A 134 29.16 -9.67 -20.17
CA THR A 134 29.84 -9.34 -18.91
C THR A 134 30.50 -7.96 -18.91
N GLU A 135 30.99 -7.51 -20.07
CA GLU A 135 31.69 -6.24 -20.23
C GLU A 135 30.77 -5.05 -20.45
N ARG A 136 29.52 -5.28 -20.90
CA ARG A 136 28.56 -4.24 -21.32
C ARG A 136 27.30 -4.17 -20.44
N THR A 137 27.21 -4.98 -19.39
CA THR A 137 26.11 -4.98 -18.42
C THR A 137 26.63 -4.83 -16.99
N VAL A 138 25.73 -4.86 -16.01
CA VAL A 138 26.05 -5.01 -14.60
C VAL A 138 25.52 -6.34 -14.11
N ALA A 139 26.38 -7.23 -13.61
CA ALA A 139 25.91 -8.49 -13.06
C ALA A 139 25.21 -8.25 -11.72
N LEU A 140 24.06 -8.89 -11.51
CA LEU A 140 23.33 -8.78 -10.24
C LEU A 140 24.19 -9.28 -9.06
N ASP A 141 25.06 -10.27 -9.29
CA ASP A 141 26.03 -10.76 -8.30
C ASP A 141 26.94 -9.65 -7.74
N GLU A 142 27.27 -8.63 -8.55
CA GLU A 142 28.07 -7.49 -8.09
C GLU A 142 27.29 -6.68 -7.04
N VAL A 143 25.98 -6.50 -7.25
CA VAL A 143 25.08 -5.83 -6.31
C VAL A 143 24.88 -6.67 -5.05
N LEU A 144 24.64 -7.96 -5.20
CA LEU A 144 24.50 -8.89 -4.06
C LEU A 144 25.79 -8.92 -3.22
N GLY A 145 26.96 -8.91 -3.86
CA GLY A 145 28.26 -8.82 -3.19
C GLY A 145 28.47 -7.49 -2.46
N ALA A 146 27.94 -6.38 -2.99
CA ALA A 146 27.93 -5.10 -2.29
C ALA A 146 27.01 -5.12 -1.05
N MET A 147 25.82 -5.72 -1.16
CA MET A 147 24.85 -5.86 -0.07
C MET A 147 25.30 -6.84 1.02
N ALA A 148 26.04 -7.90 0.65
CA ALA A 148 26.55 -8.90 1.59
C ALA A 148 27.45 -8.30 2.68
N LYS A 149 28.01 -7.10 2.43
CA LYS A 149 28.81 -6.35 3.40
C LYS A 149 27.98 -5.75 4.54
N ALA A 150 26.66 -5.66 4.38
CA ALA A 150 25.79 -5.17 5.45
C ALA A 150 25.67 -6.21 6.58
N PRO A 151 25.78 -5.81 7.86
CA PRO A 151 25.51 -6.69 9.00
C PRO A 151 24.01 -7.02 9.14
N GLY A 152 23.18 -6.27 8.42
CA GLY A 152 21.72 -6.23 8.49
C GLY A 152 20.95 -7.23 7.62
N VAL A 153 19.66 -6.96 7.49
CA VAL A 153 18.75 -7.56 6.51
C VAL A 153 19.08 -7.02 5.11
N LYS A 154 19.03 -7.89 4.10
CA LYS A 154 19.23 -7.53 2.68
C LYS A 154 17.96 -7.83 1.92
N ILE A 155 17.41 -6.84 1.23
CA ILE A 155 16.16 -6.96 0.48
C ILE A 155 16.43 -6.60 -0.97
N VAL A 156 16.09 -7.49 -1.90
CA VAL A 156 16.25 -7.28 -3.33
C VAL A 156 14.88 -7.37 -3.97
N LEU A 157 14.46 -6.31 -4.66
CA LEU A 157 13.17 -6.21 -5.36
C LEU A 157 13.46 -5.97 -6.85
N LEU A 158 13.12 -6.93 -7.71
CA LEU A 158 13.42 -6.88 -9.14
C LEU A 158 12.12 -6.77 -9.94
N ASP A 159 11.82 -5.57 -10.43
CA ASP A 159 10.76 -5.30 -11.41
C ASP A 159 11.31 -5.30 -12.84
N ALA A 160 11.84 -6.45 -13.23
CA ALA A 160 12.48 -6.60 -14.53
C ALA A 160 11.74 -7.58 -15.43
N CYS A 161 11.52 -7.16 -16.66
CA CYS A 161 11.13 -8.03 -17.75
C CYS A 161 12.34 -8.92 -18.07
N GLY A 162 12.27 -10.20 -17.66
CA GLY A 162 13.29 -11.20 -17.99
C GLY A 162 13.25 -11.66 -19.46
N ASP A 163 12.55 -10.92 -20.33
CA ASP A 163 12.52 -11.21 -21.75
C ASP A 163 13.87 -10.83 -22.36
N ASN A 164 14.52 -11.78 -23.05
CA ASN A 164 15.79 -11.52 -23.73
C ASN A 164 15.54 -10.61 -24.96
N PRO A 165 15.85 -9.31 -24.90
CA PRO A 165 15.44 -8.37 -25.95
C PRO A 165 16.23 -8.57 -27.25
N LEU A 166 17.30 -9.36 -27.21
CA LEU A 166 18.20 -9.59 -28.35
C LEU A 166 17.98 -10.95 -29.03
N ARG A 167 17.10 -11.81 -28.50
CA ARG A 167 16.79 -13.16 -29.02
C ARG A 167 18.04 -14.02 -29.31
N LEU A 168 19.11 -13.81 -28.55
CA LEU A 168 20.41 -14.47 -28.77
C LEU A 168 20.39 -15.96 -28.36
N PRO A 169 21.01 -16.88 -29.13
CA PRO A 169 21.07 -18.30 -28.79
C PRO A 169 21.83 -18.55 -27.48
N GLY A 170 21.20 -19.23 -26.51
CA GLY A 170 21.83 -19.59 -25.22
C GLY A 170 21.52 -18.65 -24.04
N ALA A 171 20.74 -17.59 -24.25
CA ALA A 171 20.15 -16.80 -23.18
C ALA A 171 18.74 -17.33 -22.83
N GLY A 172 18.46 -17.48 -21.54
CA GLY A 172 17.18 -18.02 -21.03
C GLY A 172 16.04 -17.01 -21.12
N SER A 173 14.79 -17.52 -21.11
CA SER A 173 13.59 -16.70 -20.84
C SER A 173 13.47 -16.47 -19.34
N GLY A 174 13.15 -15.25 -18.91
CA GLY A 174 13.05 -14.90 -17.50
C GLY A 174 14.40 -14.68 -16.80
N LEU A 175 14.35 -14.35 -15.51
CA LEU A 175 15.54 -14.28 -14.64
C LEU A 175 15.86 -15.63 -14.02
N ALA A 176 17.15 -15.90 -13.83
CA ALA A 176 17.65 -17.05 -13.10
C ALA A 176 17.20 -16.98 -11.65
N ARG A 177 16.85 -18.14 -11.08
CA ARG A 177 16.66 -18.27 -9.63
C ARG A 177 18.00 -18.06 -8.94
N ILE A 178 18.04 -17.10 -8.03
CA ILE A 178 19.17 -16.90 -7.13
C ILE A 178 18.86 -17.66 -5.84
N GLY A 179 19.85 -18.35 -5.26
CA GLY A 179 19.71 -18.85 -3.89
C GLY A 179 19.50 -17.67 -2.93
N SER A 180 19.00 -17.92 -1.72
CA SER A 180 18.91 -16.89 -0.69
C SER A 180 20.03 -17.12 0.33
N PRO A 181 21.17 -16.40 0.24
CA PRO A 181 22.15 -16.38 1.32
C PRO A 181 21.49 -15.92 2.62
N ALA A 182 22.08 -16.26 3.77
CA ALA A 182 21.54 -15.83 5.06
C ALA A 182 21.28 -14.30 5.09
N ASP A 183 20.14 -13.92 5.65
CA ASP A 183 19.65 -12.54 5.74
C ASP A 183 19.21 -11.88 4.42
N PHE A 184 19.10 -12.63 3.32
CA PHE A 184 18.52 -12.12 2.07
C PHE A 184 17.04 -12.47 1.93
N LEU A 185 16.26 -11.49 1.48
CA LEU A 185 14.99 -11.69 0.78
C LEU A 185 15.15 -11.18 -0.65
N ILE A 186 14.86 -12.02 -1.63
CA ILE A 186 14.90 -11.66 -3.04
C ILE A 186 13.51 -11.87 -3.62
N ALA A 187 12.90 -10.79 -4.11
CA ALA A 187 11.59 -10.80 -4.77
C ALA A 187 11.73 -10.38 -6.24
N TYR A 188 10.94 -11.04 -7.08
CA TYR A 188 10.85 -10.84 -8.51
C TYR A 188 9.42 -10.47 -8.87
N ALA A 189 9.25 -9.56 -9.83
CA ALA A 189 7.94 -9.18 -10.36
C ALA A 189 7.17 -10.36 -10.95
N THR A 190 7.85 -11.41 -11.41
CA THR A 190 7.26 -12.64 -11.91
C THR A 190 8.11 -13.85 -11.55
N GLN A 191 7.56 -15.05 -11.67
CA GLN A 191 8.27 -16.31 -11.40
C GLN A 191 9.47 -16.51 -12.36
N PRO A 192 10.60 -17.09 -11.88
CA PRO A 192 11.74 -17.42 -12.75
C PRO A 192 11.30 -18.20 -13.99
N GLY A 193 11.83 -17.84 -15.17
CA GLY A 193 11.41 -18.42 -16.44
C GLY A 193 10.25 -17.71 -17.16
N ALA A 194 9.50 -16.84 -16.46
CA ALA A 194 8.37 -16.08 -17.00
C ALA A 194 8.70 -14.60 -17.22
N VAL A 195 7.83 -13.91 -17.97
CA VAL A 195 7.96 -12.48 -18.33
C VAL A 195 6.99 -11.66 -17.48
N ALA A 196 7.44 -10.49 -17.02
CA ALA A 196 6.61 -9.56 -16.25
C ALA A 196 5.78 -8.69 -17.21
N PHE A 197 4.58 -8.29 -16.81
CA PHE A 197 3.76 -7.36 -17.58
C PHE A 197 4.09 -5.93 -17.17
N ASP A 198 4.47 -5.12 -18.16
CA ASP A 198 4.73 -3.69 -17.96
C ASP A 198 3.50 -2.96 -17.41
N GLY A 199 2.27 -3.44 -17.66
CA GLY A 199 1.04 -2.79 -17.20
C GLY A 199 0.63 -1.60 -18.08
N ALA A 200 -0.58 -1.07 -17.88
CA ALA A 200 -1.11 0.08 -18.63
C ALA A 200 -1.16 1.38 -17.80
N GLY A 201 -0.73 1.32 -16.54
CA GLY A 201 -0.72 2.44 -15.61
C GLY A 201 0.58 3.25 -15.68
N ARG A 202 0.71 4.25 -14.78
CA ARG A 202 1.94 5.05 -14.61
C ARG A 202 3.14 4.20 -14.18
N ASN A 203 2.87 3.17 -13.39
CA ASN A 203 3.85 2.28 -12.79
C ASN A 203 3.69 0.84 -13.31
N GLY A 204 4.76 0.05 -13.23
CA GLY A 204 4.72 -1.39 -13.46
C GLY A 204 3.75 -2.08 -12.50
N THR A 205 3.07 -3.14 -12.95
CA THR A 205 2.04 -3.83 -12.15
C THR A 205 2.56 -4.29 -10.78
N PHE A 206 3.82 -4.73 -10.74
CA PHE A 206 4.48 -5.16 -9.50
C PHE A 206 4.82 -3.98 -8.59
N THR A 207 5.40 -2.92 -9.15
CA THR A 207 5.72 -1.71 -8.38
C THR A 207 4.49 -1.01 -7.83
N GLU A 208 3.42 -0.88 -8.61
CA GLU A 208 2.16 -0.32 -8.14
C GLU A 208 1.61 -1.10 -6.94
N ALA A 209 1.67 -2.43 -6.99
CA ALA A 209 1.26 -3.29 -5.88
C ALA A 209 2.21 -3.17 -4.67
N LEU A 210 3.52 -3.05 -4.87
CA LEU A 210 4.45 -2.78 -3.77
C LEU A 210 4.10 -1.47 -3.06
N LEU A 211 3.91 -0.39 -3.83
CA LEU A 211 3.61 0.94 -3.31
C LEU A 211 2.30 0.99 -2.52
N SER A 212 1.28 0.21 -2.89
CA SER A 212 0.00 0.16 -2.16
C SER A 212 0.12 -0.51 -0.79
N HIS A 213 1.14 -1.35 -0.55
CA HIS A 213 1.32 -2.10 0.70
C HIS A 213 2.51 -1.63 1.55
N ILE A 214 3.51 -0.98 0.98
CA ILE A 214 4.79 -0.68 1.66
C ILE A 214 4.65 0.21 2.91
N HIS A 215 3.57 0.99 3.01
CA HIS A 215 3.28 1.84 4.17
C HIS A 215 2.42 1.17 5.25
N THR A 216 2.02 -0.09 5.06
CA THR A 216 1.16 -0.80 6.01
C THR A 216 1.87 -0.99 7.35
N PRO A 217 1.38 -0.40 8.46
CA PRO A 217 2.05 -0.47 9.75
C PRO A 217 2.11 -1.90 10.30
N ALA A 218 3.25 -2.25 10.90
CA ALA A 218 3.56 -3.54 11.49
C ALA A 218 3.44 -4.77 10.57
N GLN A 219 3.27 -4.58 9.26
CA GLN A 219 3.20 -5.66 8.29
C GLN A 219 4.59 -6.26 8.08
N ASP A 220 4.73 -7.56 8.33
CA ASP A 220 5.95 -8.28 8.00
C ASP A 220 6.15 -8.30 6.48
N ILE A 221 7.39 -8.18 6.00
CA ILE A 221 7.66 -8.17 4.56
C ILE A 221 7.17 -9.45 3.86
N GLY A 222 7.15 -10.60 4.54
CA GLY A 222 6.53 -11.81 3.99
C GLY A 222 5.03 -11.63 3.76
N GLU A 223 4.31 -11.07 4.74
CA GLU A 223 2.88 -10.75 4.62
C GLU A 223 2.62 -9.68 3.54
N MET A 224 3.49 -8.68 3.44
CA MET A 224 3.44 -7.68 2.38
C MET A 224 3.58 -8.33 1.00
N MET A 225 4.57 -9.22 0.80
CA MET A 225 4.79 -9.90 -0.47
C MET A 225 3.63 -10.82 -0.86
N ILE A 226 2.91 -11.37 0.13
CA ILE A 226 1.66 -12.09 -0.08
C ILE A 226 0.58 -11.17 -0.65
N ALA A 227 0.37 -10.00 -0.04
CA ALA A 227 -0.60 -9.01 -0.51
C ALA A 227 -0.22 -8.44 -1.90
N VAL A 228 1.06 -8.23 -2.16
CA VAL A 228 1.58 -7.80 -3.46
C VAL A 228 1.30 -8.86 -4.54
N ARG A 229 1.60 -10.15 -4.26
CA ARG A 229 1.25 -11.26 -5.16
C ARG A 229 -0.23 -11.27 -5.50
N LYS A 230 -1.06 -11.14 -4.47
CA LYS A 230 -2.52 -11.13 -4.57
C LYS A 230 -2.98 -10.08 -5.59
N ASP A 231 -2.49 -8.86 -5.45
CA ASP A 231 -2.89 -7.73 -6.30
C ASP A 231 -2.34 -7.84 -7.73
N VAL A 232 -1.11 -8.31 -7.92
CA VAL A 232 -0.52 -8.51 -9.25
C VAL A 232 -1.25 -9.63 -10.01
N MET A 233 -1.55 -10.73 -9.34
CA MET A 233 -2.30 -11.83 -9.94
C MET A 233 -3.72 -11.42 -10.32
N ALA A 234 -4.39 -10.63 -9.46
CA ALA A 234 -5.70 -10.08 -9.76
C ALA A 234 -5.67 -9.21 -11.04
N ARG A 235 -4.70 -8.29 -11.12
CA ARG A 235 -4.54 -7.36 -12.26
C ARG A 235 -4.08 -8.02 -13.55
N THR A 236 -3.39 -9.16 -13.47
CA THR A 236 -2.88 -9.87 -14.65
C THR A 236 -3.70 -11.11 -15.02
N GLY A 237 -4.77 -11.41 -14.28
CA GLY A 237 -5.51 -12.68 -14.43
C GLY A 237 -4.65 -13.92 -14.17
N GLY A 238 -3.65 -13.80 -13.29
CA GLY A 238 -2.69 -14.86 -12.98
C GLY A 238 -1.59 -15.06 -14.02
N GLN A 239 -1.48 -14.22 -15.05
CA GLN A 239 -0.39 -14.29 -16.03
C GLN A 239 0.96 -13.89 -15.42
N GLN A 240 0.95 -13.01 -14.42
CA GLN A 240 2.12 -12.64 -13.65
C GLN A 240 1.94 -13.06 -12.19
N ILE A 241 2.93 -13.79 -11.67
CA ILE A 241 2.94 -14.24 -10.28
C ILE A 241 4.25 -13.78 -9.66
N PRO A 242 4.25 -12.71 -8.84
CA PRO A 242 5.44 -12.29 -8.14
C PRO A 242 6.01 -13.41 -7.27
N TRP A 243 7.32 -13.62 -7.35
CA TRP A 243 7.98 -14.71 -6.65
C TRP A 243 8.96 -14.14 -5.64
N ASP A 244 9.04 -14.71 -4.44
CA ASP A 244 10.11 -14.37 -3.50
C ASP A 244 10.80 -15.60 -2.92
N ALA A 245 12.06 -15.42 -2.56
CA ALA A 245 12.88 -16.39 -1.87
C ALA A 245 13.51 -15.71 -0.64
N SER A 246 13.09 -16.14 0.54
CA SER A 246 13.51 -15.56 1.81
C SER A 246 14.39 -16.53 2.61
N ALA A 247 15.55 -16.05 3.05
CA ALA A 247 16.41 -16.66 4.06
C ALA A 247 16.69 -15.65 5.20
N LEU A 248 15.73 -14.77 5.47
CA LEU A 248 15.80 -13.81 6.56
C LEU A 248 15.90 -14.53 7.91
N THR A 249 16.90 -14.18 8.72
CA THR A 249 17.02 -14.72 10.10
C THR A 249 16.27 -13.88 11.14
N ARG A 250 15.75 -12.72 10.72
CA ARG A 250 14.97 -11.79 11.54
C ARG A 250 13.79 -11.23 10.74
N ARG A 251 12.71 -10.89 11.43
CA ARG A 251 11.55 -10.23 10.81
C ARG A 251 11.94 -8.83 10.34
N PHE A 252 11.40 -8.42 9.21
CA PHE A 252 11.58 -7.07 8.70
C PHE A 252 10.23 -6.46 8.36
N ARG A 253 10.09 -5.18 8.67
CA ARG A 253 8.88 -4.38 8.44
C ARG A 253 9.32 -3.04 7.88
N PHE A 254 8.60 -2.55 6.89
CA PHE A 254 8.88 -1.23 6.34
C PHE A 254 8.44 -0.12 7.31
N ALA A 255 7.27 -0.30 7.94
CA ALA A 255 6.71 0.62 8.92
C ALA A 255 6.53 -0.05 10.30
N ASP A 256 7.24 0.43 11.33
CA ASP A 256 7.28 -0.17 12.67
C ASP A 256 6.13 0.24 13.62
N GLY A 257 5.06 0.88 13.10
CA GLY A 257 3.92 1.32 13.93
C GLY A 257 3.06 0.14 14.43
N PRO A 258 2.67 0.06 15.73
CA PRO A 258 2.00 -1.11 16.27
C PRO A 258 0.52 -1.25 15.81
N PRO A 259 -0.01 -2.49 15.68
CA PRO A 259 -1.45 -2.73 15.57
C PRO A 259 -2.06 -2.86 16.98
N THR A 260 -3.19 -2.17 17.21
CA THR A 260 -4.01 -2.11 18.43
C THR A 260 -3.43 -1.29 19.60
N ALA A 261 -3.81 -0.02 19.69
CA ALA A 261 -3.66 0.76 20.91
C ALA A 261 -4.68 0.29 21.96
N SER A 262 -4.30 0.27 23.25
CA SER A 262 -5.23 -0.05 24.34
C SER A 262 -6.42 0.93 24.33
N PRO A 263 -7.62 0.55 24.83
CA PRO A 263 -8.77 1.45 24.89
C PRO A 263 -8.45 2.78 25.58
N GLU A 264 -7.56 2.73 26.57
CA GLU A 264 -7.01 3.92 27.23
C GLU A 264 -6.15 4.78 26.27
N THR A 265 -5.19 4.18 25.55
CA THR A 265 -4.34 4.90 24.61
C THR A 265 -5.12 5.44 23.41
N LEU A 266 -6.15 4.72 22.94
CA LEU A 266 -7.09 5.21 21.94
C LEU A 266 -7.90 6.39 22.47
N PHE A 267 -8.42 6.30 23.70
CA PHE A 267 -9.17 7.40 24.31
C PHE A 267 -8.29 8.62 24.58
N TYR A 268 -7.05 8.41 25.01
CA TYR A 268 -6.02 9.44 25.12
C TYR A 268 -5.75 10.10 23.76
N GLN A 269 -5.47 9.32 22.71
CA GLN A 269 -5.19 9.83 21.37
C GLN A 269 -6.37 10.63 20.81
N VAL A 270 -7.60 10.16 21.00
CA VAL A 270 -8.81 10.90 20.61
C VAL A 270 -8.93 12.20 21.41
N SER A 271 -8.72 12.16 22.72
CA SER A 271 -8.84 13.34 23.61
C SER A 271 -7.80 14.42 23.28
N VAL A 272 -6.55 14.02 23.01
CA VAL A 272 -5.47 14.94 22.63
C VAL A 272 -5.62 15.46 21.21
N ARG A 273 -6.01 14.60 20.25
CA ARG A 273 -6.21 15.00 18.85
C ARG A 273 -7.40 15.94 18.68
N ALA A 274 -8.43 15.78 19.50
CA ALA A 274 -9.56 16.71 19.58
C ALA A 274 -9.17 18.04 20.26
N ALA A 275 -8.15 18.02 21.13
CA ALA A 275 -7.72 19.14 21.97
C ALA A 275 -8.85 19.76 22.81
N ASP A 276 -9.85 18.95 23.18
CA ASP A 276 -11.03 19.39 23.93
C ASP A 276 -10.80 19.24 25.45
N PRO A 277 -10.83 20.33 26.23
CA PRO A 277 -10.67 20.29 27.69
C PRO A 277 -11.71 19.41 28.41
N ALA A 278 -12.91 19.24 27.86
CA ALA A 278 -13.93 18.37 28.44
C ALA A 278 -13.56 16.88 28.27
N LEU A 279 -13.06 16.49 27.10
CA LEU A 279 -12.59 15.13 26.83
C LEU A 279 -11.31 14.79 27.58
N LEU A 280 -10.38 15.74 27.67
CA LEU A 280 -9.16 15.60 28.47
C LEU A 280 -9.51 15.45 29.97
N ARG A 281 -10.49 16.17 30.50
CA ARG A 281 -10.99 15.97 31.88
C ARG A 281 -11.69 14.62 32.05
N LEU A 282 -12.44 14.18 31.05
CA LEU A 282 -13.11 12.88 31.03
C LEU A 282 -12.11 11.72 31.00
N TYR A 283 -10.97 11.88 30.31
CA TYR A 283 -9.84 10.95 30.36
C TYR A 283 -9.30 10.80 31.79
N LEU A 284 -9.06 11.91 32.49
CA LEU A 284 -8.59 11.88 33.89
C LEU A 284 -9.60 11.26 34.86
N GLN A 285 -10.90 11.42 34.60
CA GLN A 285 -11.95 10.80 35.42
C GLN A 285 -12.09 9.30 35.16
N ARG A 286 -11.95 8.86 33.91
CA ARG A 286 -12.14 7.46 33.51
C ARG A 286 -10.89 6.61 33.73
N TYR A 287 -9.71 7.20 33.64
CA TYR A 287 -8.41 6.56 33.83
C TYR A 287 -7.56 7.35 34.83
N PRO A 288 -7.97 7.41 36.12
CA PRO A 288 -7.33 8.26 37.13
C PRO A 288 -5.89 7.84 37.47
N ASN A 289 -5.53 6.58 37.20
CA ASN A 289 -4.17 6.04 37.31
C ASN A 289 -3.61 5.62 35.94
N GLY A 290 -4.14 6.21 34.86
CA GLY A 290 -3.78 5.89 33.49
C GLY A 290 -2.34 6.28 33.12
N SER A 291 -1.77 5.60 32.12
CA SER A 291 -0.40 5.82 31.65
C SER A 291 -0.16 7.21 31.05
N HIS A 292 -1.22 7.91 30.62
CA HIS A 292 -1.12 9.25 30.01
C HIS A 292 -1.68 10.38 30.89
N VAL A 293 -1.94 10.12 32.18
CA VAL A 293 -2.48 11.10 33.14
C VAL A 293 -1.60 12.35 33.25
N GLY A 294 -0.28 12.20 33.31
CA GLY A 294 0.66 13.32 33.38
C GLY A 294 0.61 14.22 32.13
N GLU A 295 0.45 13.61 30.96
CA GLU A 295 0.38 14.28 29.67
C GLU A 295 -0.94 15.03 29.49
N VAL A 296 -2.06 14.42 29.89
CA VAL A 296 -3.38 15.06 29.86
C VAL A 296 -3.51 16.21 30.86
N LEU A 297 -2.91 16.08 32.05
CA LEU A 297 -2.81 17.17 33.01
C LEU A 297 -2.00 18.35 32.45
N ALA A 298 -0.92 18.08 31.71
CA ALA A 298 -0.12 19.11 31.07
C ALA A 298 -0.89 19.83 29.94
N LEU A 299 -1.74 19.11 29.20
CA LEU A 299 -2.58 19.70 28.13
C LEU A 299 -3.74 20.54 28.67
N LEU A 300 -4.29 20.18 29.84
CA LEU A 300 -5.35 20.94 30.52
C LEU A 300 -4.86 22.22 31.20
N ALA A 301 -3.56 22.47 31.23
CA ALA A 301 -2.94 23.63 31.87
C ALA A 301 -3.25 24.99 31.19
N GLN A 302 -4.15 25.02 30.19
CA GLN A 302 -4.66 26.23 29.54
C GLN A 302 -5.60 27.08 30.42
N ASP A 303 -5.78 26.73 31.70
CA ASP A 303 -6.33 27.62 32.73
C ASP A 303 -5.16 28.19 33.57
N PRO A 304 -4.69 29.43 33.28
CA PRO A 304 -3.41 29.94 33.77
C PRO A 304 -3.30 30.03 35.29
N GLY A 305 -4.43 30.08 36.00
CA GLY A 305 -4.48 30.25 37.46
C GLY A 305 -3.94 29.06 38.26
N ARG A 306 -3.94 27.83 37.70
CA ARG A 306 -3.52 26.62 38.43
C ARG A 306 -2.28 25.92 37.87
N ALA A 307 -1.88 26.19 36.62
CA ALA A 307 -0.62 25.70 36.05
C ALA A 307 0.61 26.20 36.84
N GLY A 308 0.54 27.43 37.36
CA GLY A 308 1.60 28.01 38.20
C GLY A 308 1.70 27.40 39.61
N GLN A 309 0.65 26.75 40.12
CA GLN A 309 0.70 26.01 41.39
C GLN A 309 1.26 24.60 41.20
N ALA A 310 0.90 23.92 40.11
CA ALA A 310 1.39 22.59 39.78
C ALA A 310 2.91 22.55 39.47
N ARG A 311 3.45 23.60 38.83
CA ARG A 311 4.91 23.74 38.62
C ARG A 311 5.68 24.00 39.91
N ARG A 312 5.13 24.75 40.87
CA ARG A 312 5.79 25.00 42.18
C ARG A 312 5.79 23.77 43.08
N SER A 313 4.93 22.79 42.84
CA SER A 313 4.91 21.50 43.54
C SER A 313 5.80 20.43 42.91
N MET A 314 6.34 20.66 41.71
CA MET A 314 7.30 19.75 41.08
C MET A 314 8.72 20.26 41.33
N GLY A 315 9.58 19.41 41.87
CA GLY A 315 10.99 19.74 42.10
C GLY A 315 11.78 19.91 40.80
N PRO A 316 12.94 20.59 40.82
CA PRO A 316 13.73 20.91 39.64
C PRO A 316 14.18 19.67 38.82
N GLU A 317 14.34 18.53 39.47
CA GLU A 317 14.66 17.26 38.79
C GLU A 317 13.47 16.71 37.97
N ALA A 318 12.23 16.86 38.46
CA ALA A 318 11.01 16.43 37.78
C ALA A 318 10.66 17.32 36.58
N GLU A 319 10.99 18.61 36.66
CA GLU A 319 10.84 19.56 35.55
C GLU A 319 11.86 19.29 34.44
N GLY A 320 13.10 18.90 34.79
CA GLY A 320 14.10 18.43 33.85
C GLY A 320 13.71 17.13 33.14
N THR A 321 13.19 16.14 33.88
CA THR A 321 12.75 14.85 33.29
C THR A 321 11.53 15.00 32.39
N ALA A 322 10.55 15.84 32.77
CA ALA A 322 9.41 16.14 31.92
C ALA A 322 9.82 16.87 30.62
N GLY A 323 10.82 17.75 30.70
CA GLY A 323 11.43 18.39 29.54
C GLY A 323 12.13 17.39 28.62
N GLU A 324 12.94 16.50 29.17
CA GLU A 324 13.60 15.44 28.39
C GLU A 324 12.60 14.48 27.76
N GLN A 325 11.55 14.07 28.48
CA GLN A 325 10.52 13.17 27.94
C GLN A 325 9.73 13.80 26.79
N LEU A 326 9.34 15.08 26.94
CA LEU A 326 8.66 15.82 25.88
C LEU A 326 9.59 16.02 24.67
N TRP A 327 10.87 16.29 24.90
CA TRP A 327 11.87 16.38 23.84
C TRP A 327 12.02 15.06 23.09
N ASP A 328 12.19 13.96 23.82
CA ASP A 328 12.40 12.64 23.26
C ASP A 328 11.21 12.19 22.41
N LEU A 329 10.00 12.49 22.88
CA LEU A 329 8.77 12.24 22.14
C LEU A 329 8.69 13.13 20.89
N ALA A 330 8.97 14.43 21.01
CA ALA A 330 8.97 15.36 19.88
C ALA A 330 10.02 15.00 18.81
N ARG A 331 11.20 14.55 19.24
CA ARG A 331 12.31 14.12 18.37
C ARG A 331 12.00 12.83 17.64
N ARG A 332 11.51 11.80 18.34
CA ARG A 332 11.18 10.48 17.74
C ARG A 332 9.99 10.56 16.78
N SER A 333 8.95 11.30 17.16
CA SER A 333 7.73 11.41 16.35
C SER A 333 7.85 12.40 15.20
N ARG A 334 8.81 13.35 15.27
CA ARG A 334 8.97 14.48 14.35
C ARG A 334 7.66 15.25 14.09
N LEU A 335 6.75 15.26 15.06
CA LEU A 335 5.48 15.96 14.95
C LEU A 335 5.66 17.44 15.27
N ARG A 336 5.38 18.31 14.29
CA ARG A 336 5.44 19.77 14.45
C ARG A 336 4.77 20.27 15.75
N PRO A 337 3.54 19.86 16.12
CA PRO A 337 2.91 20.34 17.36
C PRO A 337 3.69 20.03 18.65
N LEU A 338 4.39 18.89 18.69
CA LEU A 338 5.18 18.48 19.87
C LEU A 338 6.51 19.25 19.94
N LEU A 339 7.15 19.47 18.79
CA LEU A 339 8.35 20.30 18.71
C LEU A 339 8.06 21.76 19.06
N GLU A 340 6.92 22.31 18.63
CA GLU A 340 6.46 23.65 19.03
C GLU A 340 6.14 23.73 20.53
N SER A 341 5.49 22.69 21.07
CA SER A 341 5.17 22.61 22.50
C SER A 341 6.42 22.57 23.36
N TYR A 342 7.42 21.77 22.97
CA TYR A 342 8.73 21.74 23.61
C TYR A 342 9.41 23.11 23.52
N ALA A 343 9.46 23.72 22.33
CA ALA A 343 10.14 24.99 22.11
C ALA A 343 9.55 26.16 22.90
N ARG A 344 8.23 26.14 23.15
CA ARG A 344 7.53 27.12 24.00
C ARG A 344 7.71 26.84 25.49
N SER A 345 7.70 25.57 25.88
CA SER A 345 7.74 25.18 27.30
C SER A 345 9.15 25.20 27.88
N TYR A 346 10.17 25.00 27.04
CA TYR A 346 11.58 24.94 27.42
C TYR A 346 12.44 25.82 26.49
N PRO A 347 12.24 27.15 26.51
CA PRO A 347 12.92 28.08 25.59
C PRO A 347 14.45 28.14 25.81
N ASP A 348 14.92 27.76 27.00
CA ASP A 348 16.34 27.66 27.37
C ASP A 348 16.76 26.21 27.63
N GLY A 349 15.93 25.23 27.22
CA GLY A 349 16.19 23.81 27.41
C GLY A 349 17.34 23.30 26.53
N PRO A 350 18.02 22.20 26.91
CA PRO A 350 19.22 21.71 26.23
C PRO A 350 19.01 21.37 24.74
N HIS A 351 17.77 21.12 24.32
CA HIS A 351 17.45 20.73 22.96
C HIS A 351 16.73 21.80 22.14
N ILE A 352 16.60 23.03 22.64
CA ILE A 352 15.88 24.09 21.94
C ILE A 352 16.47 24.41 20.56
N GLY A 353 17.80 24.35 20.43
CA GLY A 353 18.50 24.57 19.15
C GLY A 353 18.18 23.49 18.12
N GLU A 354 18.05 22.23 18.55
CA GLU A 354 17.69 21.09 17.71
C GLU A 354 16.20 21.10 17.39
N ALA A 355 15.34 21.40 18.38
CA ALA A 355 13.89 21.57 18.18
C ALA A 355 13.58 22.64 17.12
N ARG A 356 14.26 23.78 17.18
CA ARG A 356 14.12 24.87 16.18
C ARG A 356 14.63 24.45 14.80
N ARG A 357 15.72 23.69 14.73
CA ARG A 357 16.25 23.16 13.47
C ARG A 357 15.30 22.13 12.84
N MET A 358 14.79 21.20 13.63
CA MET A 358 13.79 20.21 13.20
C MET A 358 12.48 20.88 12.77
N LEU A 359 12.03 21.93 13.48
CA LEU A 359 10.88 22.74 13.06
C LEU A 359 11.12 23.45 11.71
N ALA A 360 12.34 23.94 11.47
CA ALA A 360 12.74 24.54 10.21
C ALA A 360 12.83 23.49 9.07
N GLU A 361 13.36 22.29 9.34
CA GLU A 361 13.43 21.18 8.38
C GLU A 361 12.03 20.64 8.02
N LEU A 362 11.15 20.47 9.01
CA LEU A 362 9.74 20.12 8.79
C LEU A 362 8.95 21.25 8.12
N SER A 363 9.48 22.48 8.09
CA SER A 363 8.90 23.58 7.30
C SER A 363 9.42 23.58 5.86
N ALA A 364 10.59 22.98 5.63
CA ALA A 364 11.17 22.76 4.31
C ALA A 364 10.60 21.52 3.61
N GLN A 365 10.21 20.47 4.36
CA GLN A 365 9.34 19.39 3.90
C GLN A 365 7.91 19.92 3.91
N ALA A 366 7.49 20.52 2.80
CA ALA A 366 6.22 21.23 2.69
C ALA A 366 5.06 20.41 3.28
N ASP A 367 4.38 20.99 4.28
CA ASP A 367 3.03 20.58 4.63
C ASP A 367 2.27 20.45 3.31
N PRO A 368 1.68 19.28 2.96
CA PRO A 368 1.06 19.05 1.64
C PRO A 368 -0.01 20.09 1.28
N GLY A 369 -0.40 20.91 2.25
CA GLY A 369 -1.36 21.97 2.10
C GLY A 369 -2.76 21.37 2.16
N PRO A 370 -3.78 22.21 2.36
CA PRO A 370 -5.13 21.73 2.57
C PRO A 370 -5.68 20.93 1.38
N ALA A 371 -5.30 21.31 0.16
CA ALA A 371 -5.67 20.64 -1.09
C ALA A 371 -5.25 19.17 -1.14
N ARG A 372 -3.95 18.90 -0.96
CA ARG A 372 -3.42 17.54 -1.03
C ARG A 372 -3.89 16.68 0.13
N ARG A 373 -4.08 17.27 1.33
CA ARG A 373 -4.71 16.57 2.46
C ARG A 373 -6.15 16.18 2.16
N CYS A 374 -6.93 17.06 1.54
CA CYS A 374 -8.29 16.75 1.12
C CYS A 374 -8.32 15.57 0.14
N GLU A 375 -7.47 15.59 -0.89
CA GLU A 375 -7.37 14.51 -1.89
C GLU A 375 -7.00 13.18 -1.23
N LEU A 376 -5.97 13.15 -0.39
CA LEU A 376 -5.52 11.93 0.29
C LEU A 376 -6.57 11.33 1.23
N LEU A 377 -7.47 12.15 1.79
CA LEU A 377 -8.45 11.68 2.76
C LEU A 377 -9.81 11.36 2.14
N ALA A 378 -10.17 12.03 1.04
CA ALA A 378 -11.54 12.03 0.53
C ALA A 378 -11.69 11.57 -0.93
N THR A 379 -10.62 11.34 -1.69
CA THR A 379 -10.74 10.81 -3.06
C THR A 379 -11.37 9.42 -3.06
N HIS A 380 -12.25 9.13 -4.02
CA HIS A 380 -12.89 7.82 -4.14
C HIS A 380 -11.90 6.81 -4.75
N PRO A 381 -11.85 5.53 -4.30
CA PRO A 381 -10.86 4.55 -4.80
C PRO A 381 -10.93 4.27 -6.30
N ARG A 382 -12.06 4.60 -6.92
CA ARG A 382 -12.31 4.43 -8.36
C ARG A 382 -12.48 5.76 -9.09
N ASP A 383 -12.02 6.86 -8.51
CA ASP A 383 -12.08 8.17 -9.17
C ASP A 383 -11.09 8.21 -10.34
N GLY A 384 -11.57 7.85 -11.54
CA GLY A 384 -10.77 7.90 -12.77
C GLY A 384 -10.36 9.31 -13.20
N THR A 385 -10.77 10.36 -12.48
CA THR A 385 -10.37 11.74 -12.75
C THR A 385 -9.18 12.21 -11.90
N GLU A 386 -8.68 11.39 -10.99
CA GLU A 386 -7.57 11.72 -10.08
C GLU A 386 -6.47 10.66 -10.13
N THR A 387 -5.22 11.08 -9.92
CA THR A 387 -4.05 10.18 -9.77
C THR A 387 -3.79 9.80 -8.31
N THR A 388 -4.58 10.35 -7.38
CA THR A 388 -4.42 10.11 -5.95
C THR A 388 -5.07 8.79 -5.56
N PRO A 389 -4.37 7.88 -4.87
CA PRO A 389 -4.99 6.67 -4.32
C PRO A 389 -6.20 7.05 -3.46
N GLY A 390 -7.38 6.53 -3.81
CA GLY A 390 -8.59 6.86 -3.08
C GLY A 390 -8.74 6.08 -1.78
N VAL A 391 -9.63 6.57 -0.92
CA VAL A 391 -9.93 6.01 0.41
C VAL A 391 -11.31 5.40 0.41
N SER A 392 -11.48 4.18 0.94
CA SER A 392 -12.79 3.52 1.03
C SER A 392 -13.79 4.35 1.85
N TYR A 393 -15.09 4.10 1.67
CA TYR A 393 -16.10 4.86 2.40
C TYR A 393 -16.02 4.60 3.92
N GLU A 394 -15.69 3.37 4.32
CA GLU A 394 -15.53 2.97 5.72
C GLU A 394 -14.36 3.70 6.39
N LEU A 395 -13.21 3.77 5.70
CA LEU A 395 -12.03 4.49 6.19
C LEU A 395 -12.24 6.00 6.21
N LEU A 396 -12.97 6.54 5.22
CA LEU A 396 -13.38 7.94 5.21
C LEU A 396 -14.31 8.25 6.39
N ALA A 397 -15.31 7.40 6.66
CA ALA A 397 -16.24 7.58 7.78
C ALA A 397 -15.52 7.63 9.13
N GLN A 398 -14.49 6.80 9.32
CA GLN A 398 -13.63 6.82 10.52
C GLN A 398 -12.84 8.14 10.66
N ASN A 399 -12.54 8.83 9.56
CA ASN A 399 -11.74 10.05 9.52
C ASN A 399 -12.51 11.29 9.02
N ALA A 400 -13.84 11.24 9.04
CA ALA A 400 -14.68 12.18 8.30
C ALA A 400 -14.46 13.64 8.72
N VAL A 401 -14.30 13.92 10.03
CA VAL A 401 -14.06 15.27 10.54
C VAL A 401 -12.74 15.87 10.03
N ALA A 402 -11.68 15.06 9.96
CA ALA A 402 -10.38 15.51 9.45
C ALA A 402 -10.45 15.78 7.95
N ALA A 403 -11.12 14.91 7.19
CA ALA A 403 -11.37 15.09 5.77
C ALA A 403 -12.21 16.33 5.48
N MET A 404 -13.30 16.55 6.23
CA MET A 404 -14.15 17.74 6.10
C MET A 404 -13.36 19.03 6.32
N ARG A 405 -12.55 19.11 7.39
CA ARG A 405 -11.73 20.32 7.66
C ARG A 405 -10.74 20.60 6.54
N ALA A 406 -10.04 19.56 6.07
CA ALA A 406 -9.07 19.69 4.98
C ALA A 406 -9.76 20.12 3.67
N CYS A 407 -10.91 19.52 3.34
CA CYS A 407 -11.64 19.82 2.11
C CYS A 407 -12.36 21.16 2.14
N ASP A 408 -12.88 21.58 3.29
CA ASP A 408 -13.43 22.92 3.47
C ASP A 408 -12.35 23.99 3.26
N GLU A 409 -11.19 23.84 3.90
CA GLU A 409 -10.06 24.74 3.72
C GLU A 409 -9.55 24.72 2.27
N ALA A 410 -9.42 23.55 1.65
CA ALA A 410 -9.06 23.42 0.24
C ALA A 410 -10.07 24.12 -0.69
N SER A 411 -11.36 24.01 -0.41
CA SER A 411 -12.42 24.64 -1.20
C SER A 411 -12.36 26.17 -1.13
N ARG A 412 -12.00 26.71 0.04
CA ARG A 412 -11.82 28.16 0.25
C ARG A 412 -10.56 28.67 -0.44
N LEU A 413 -9.47 27.91 -0.43
CA LEU A 413 -8.22 28.27 -1.11
C LEU A 413 -8.29 28.12 -2.63
N HIS A 414 -9.10 27.18 -3.12
CA HIS A 414 -9.24 26.89 -4.54
C HIS A 414 -10.71 27.03 -4.99
N PRO A 415 -11.30 28.24 -4.87
CA PRO A 415 -12.73 28.45 -5.09
C PRO A 415 -13.18 28.21 -6.53
N ARG A 416 -12.26 28.09 -7.49
CA ARG A 416 -12.57 27.71 -8.89
C ARG A 416 -12.65 26.20 -9.10
N GLN A 417 -12.00 25.40 -8.26
CA GLN A 417 -11.97 23.95 -8.40
C GLN A 417 -13.17 23.32 -7.66
N ALA A 418 -14.21 22.98 -8.41
CA ALA A 418 -15.44 22.40 -7.84
C ALA A 418 -15.19 21.05 -7.13
N LYS A 419 -14.08 20.38 -7.46
CA LYS A 419 -13.66 19.11 -6.85
C LYS A 419 -13.59 19.14 -5.34
N TYR A 420 -13.03 20.19 -4.74
CA TYR A 420 -12.87 20.23 -3.29
C TYR A 420 -14.22 20.35 -2.57
N VAL A 421 -15.21 20.96 -3.22
CA VAL A 421 -16.59 20.97 -2.72
C VAL A 421 -17.23 19.58 -2.84
N ALA A 422 -16.97 18.85 -3.93
CA ALA A 422 -17.43 17.46 -4.09
C ALA A 422 -16.79 16.50 -3.07
N LEU A 423 -15.48 16.64 -2.82
CA LEU A 423 -14.75 15.86 -1.82
C LEU A 423 -15.23 16.20 -0.39
N LEU A 424 -15.49 17.49 -0.11
CA LEU A 424 -16.14 17.92 1.12
C LEU A 424 -17.52 17.29 1.27
N ALA A 425 -18.34 17.27 0.21
CA ALA A 425 -19.65 16.63 0.21
C ALA A 425 -19.55 15.13 0.56
N ARG A 426 -18.60 14.41 -0.04
CA ARG A 426 -18.33 13.01 0.26
C ARG A 426 -17.93 12.79 1.73
N ALA A 427 -17.02 13.61 2.26
CA ALA A 427 -16.62 13.54 3.67
C ALA A 427 -17.78 13.86 4.61
N THR A 428 -18.63 14.81 4.24
CA THR A 428 -19.83 15.21 4.99
C THR A 428 -20.88 14.09 4.99
N ALA A 429 -21.05 13.40 3.86
CA ALA A 429 -21.93 12.23 3.76
C ALA A 429 -21.43 11.09 4.66
N ALA A 430 -20.12 10.82 4.65
CA ALA A 430 -19.48 9.82 5.50
C ALA A 430 -19.57 10.16 7.00
N ALA A 431 -19.68 11.45 7.35
CA ALA A 431 -19.99 11.90 8.72
C ALA A 431 -21.47 11.72 9.11
N GLY A 432 -22.32 11.25 8.20
CA GLY A 432 -23.76 11.07 8.41
C GLY A 432 -24.60 12.35 8.22
N LEU A 433 -23.97 13.45 7.80
CA LEU A 433 -24.62 14.75 7.60
C LEU A 433 -25.24 14.84 6.20
N ARG A 434 -26.25 13.99 5.95
CA ARG A 434 -26.79 13.73 4.60
C ARG A 434 -27.35 14.96 3.89
N ALA A 435 -28.18 15.76 4.56
CA ALA A 435 -28.78 16.96 3.95
C ALA A 435 -27.73 18.02 3.57
N GLU A 436 -26.68 18.16 4.39
CA GLU A 436 -25.57 19.07 4.13
C GLU A 436 -24.70 18.56 2.97
N ALA A 437 -24.43 17.25 2.92
CA ALA A 437 -23.78 16.61 1.79
C ALA A 437 -24.55 16.82 0.48
N VAL A 438 -25.88 16.68 0.47
CA VAL A 438 -26.70 16.96 -0.71
C VAL A 438 -26.50 18.40 -1.19
N ALA A 439 -26.58 19.39 -0.29
CA ALA A 439 -26.39 20.80 -0.65
C ALA A 439 -24.98 21.06 -1.23
N LEU A 440 -23.95 20.43 -0.68
CA LEU A 440 -22.58 20.53 -1.19
C LEU A 440 -22.43 19.85 -2.55
N TYR A 441 -23.05 18.69 -2.75
CA TYR A 441 -23.08 18.01 -4.04
C TYR A 441 -23.83 18.83 -5.10
N GLU A 442 -24.96 19.44 -4.76
CA GLU A 442 -25.68 20.38 -5.64
C GLU A 442 -24.80 21.56 -6.05
N ALA A 443 -24.08 22.16 -5.10
CA ALA A 443 -23.16 23.26 -5.37
C ALA A 443 -22.00 22.85 -6.29
N ALA A 444 -21.39 21.69 -6.07
CA ALA A 444 -20.30 21.18 -6.91
C ALA A 444 -20.79 20.75 -8.31
N ALA A 445 -21.94 20.07 -8.40
CA ALA A 445 -22.57 19.66 -9.65
C ALA A 445 -23.02 20.86 -10.49
N GLY A 446 -23.56 21.91 -9.86
CA GLY A 446 -23.90 23.18 -10.51
C GLY A 446 -22.68 23.87 -11.16
N ARG A 447 -21.48 23.55 -10.69
CA ARG A 447 -20.20 24.06 -11.20
C ARG A 447 -19.49 23.09 -12.16
N GLY A 448 -20.15 22.00 -12.56
CA GLY A 448 -19.63 21.07 -13.56
C GLY A 448 -18.81 19.90 -13.00
N ASP A 449 -18.73 19.70 -11.68
CA ASP A 449 -17.99 18.54 -11.15
C ASP A 449 -18.74 17.22 -11.41
N LEU A 450 -18.09 16.31 -12.15
CA LEU A 450 -18.70 15.06 -12.59
C LEU A 450 -18.97 14.09 -11.44
N ARG A 451 -18.09 14.06 -10.43
CA ARG A 451 -18.24 13.18 -9.26
C ARG A 451 -19.45 13.60 -8.43
N ALA A 452 -19.62 14.92 -8.28
CA ALA A 452 -20.78 15.47 -7.62
C ALA A 452 -22.08 15.19 -8.38
N MET A 453 -22.08 15.29 -9.71
CA MET A 453 -23.26 14.92 -10.51
C MET A 453 -23.64 13.45 -10.32
N VAL A 454 -22.67 12.53 -10.40
CA VAL A 454 -22.90 11.09 -10.18
C VAL A 454 -23.40 10.80 -8.78
N SER A 455 -22.77 11.39 -7.76
CA SER A 455 -23.14 11.19 -6.36
C SER A 455 -24.53 11.75 -6.06
N LEU A 456 -24.83 12.97 -6.54
CA LEU A 456 -26.13 13.59 -6.36
C LEU A 456 -27.25 12.82 -7.07
N ALA A 457 -26.98 12.28 -8.26
CA ALA A 457 -27.92 11.45 -8.98
C ALA A 457 -28.28 10.20 -8.15
N LEU A 458 -27.29 9.51 -7.60
CA LEU A 458 -27.52 8.35 -6.73
C LEU A 458 -28.33 8.70 -5.47
N LEU A 459 -28.05 9.83 -4.83
CA LEU A 459 -28.83 10.31 -3.67
C LEU A 459 -30.29 10.60 -4.05
N LYS A 460 -30.52 11.18 -5.24
CA LYS A 460 -31.86 11.42 -5.78
C LYS A 460 -32.58 10.12 -6.19
N GLU A 461 -31.89 9.09 -6.67
CA GLU A 461 -32.52 7.79 -6.94
C GLU A 461 -32.95 7.08 -5.66
N THR A 462 -32.05 7.06 -4.66
CA THR A 462 -32.26 6.33 -3.40
C THR A 462 -33.11 7.08 -2.38
N GLY A 463 -33.21 8.41 -2.50
CA GLY A 463 -33.83 9.26 -1.50
C GLY A 463 -33.01 9.46 -0.23
N ASP A 464 -31.68 9.23 -0.29
CA ASP A 464 -30.81 9.38 0.89
C ASP A 464 -30.48 10.86 1.13
N GLY A 465 -31.12 11.46 2.14
CA GLY A 465 -30.93 12.88 2.50
C GLY A 465 -31.68 13.89 1.62
N VAL A 466 -32.37 13.44 0.57
CA VAL A 466 -33.19 14.26 -0.34
C VAL A 466 -34.45 13.48 -0.73
N ALA A 467 -35.52 14.18 -1.14
CA ALA A 467 -36.69 13.49 -1.68
C ALA A 467 -36.31 12.71 -2.96
N PRO A 468 -36.81 11.46 -3.13
CA PRO A 468 -36.58 10.70 -4.35
C PRO A 468 -36.99 11.48 -5.60
N ASP A 469 -36.10 11.53 -6.59
CA ASP A 469 -36.26 12.26 -7.85
C ASP A 469 -35.53 11.51 -8.99
N PRO A 470 -36.09 10.38 -9.47
CA PRO A 470 -35.46 9.57 -10.52
C PRO A 470 -35.26 10.34 -11.84
N ALA A 471 -36.17 11.26 -12.17
CA ALA A 471 -36.05 12.09 -13.37
C ALA A 471 -34.87 13.07 -13.27
N GLY A 472 -34.70 13.71 -12.11
CA GLY A 472 -33.55 14.57 -11.85
C GLY A 472 -32.23 13.80 -11.82
N ALA A 473 -32.22 12.57 -11.29
CA ALA A 473 -31.05 11.70 -11.32
C ALA A 473 -30.63 11.32 -12.75
N LEU A 474 -31.59 10.92 -13.59
CA LEU A 474 -31.33 10.61 -15.00
C LEU A 474 -30.71 11.79 -15.73
N ALA A 475 -31.25 13.00 -15.54
CA ALA A 475 -30.72 14.22 -16.15
C ALA A 475 -29.28 14.53 -15.70
N LEU A 476 -28.93 14.24 -14.44
CA LEU A 476 -27.57 14.39 -13.92
C LEU A 476 -26.61 13.37 -14.53
N TYR A 477 -27.01 12.10 -14.63
CA TYR A 477 -26.19 11.08 -15.29
C TYR A 477 -25.97 11.40 -16.78
N GLU A 478 -27.01 11.84 -17.51
CA GLU A 478 -26.88 12.25 -18.91
C GLU A 478 -25.87 13.38 -19.09
N ARG A 479 -25.94 14.43 -18.25
CA ARG A 479 -24.97 15.53 -18.28
C ARG A 479 -23.56 15.06 -17.97
N ALA A 480 -23.37 14.25 -16.94
CA ALA A 480 -22.05 13.79 -16.54
C ALA A 480 -21.45 12.81 -17.57
N ALA A 481 -22.26 11.92 -18.14
CA ALA A 481 -21.85 11.00 -19.20
C ALA A 481 -21.47 11.74 -20.48
N ALA A 482 -22.26 12.74 -20.88
CA ALA A 482 -21.94 13.60 -22.03
C ALA A 482 -20.64 14.40 -21.84
N ALA A 483 -20.28 14.69 -20.59
CA ALA A 483 -19.03 15.33 -20.21
C ALA A 483 -17.86 14.34 -19.98
N GLY A 484 -18.04 13.05 -20.31
CA GLY A 484 -16.98 12.04 -20.30
C GLY A 484 -16.85 11.22 -19.01
N SER A 485 -17.79 11.31 -18.07
CA SER A 485 -17.78 10.46 -16.88
C SER A 485 -18.17 9.01 -17.22
N ALA A 486 -17.23 8.09 -17.10
CA ALA A 486 -17.48 6.66 -17.29
C ALA A 486 -18.48 6.11 -16.25
N ASP A 487 -18.37 6.51 -14.99
CA ASP A 487 -19.30 6.12 -13.93
C ASP A 487 -20.74 6.59 -14.22
N ALA A 488 -20.89 7.83 -14.69
CA ALA A 488 -22.20 8.34 -15.11
C ALA A 488 -22.76 7.58 -16.31
N ALA A 489 -21.92 7.24 -17.30
CA ALA A 489 -22.34 6.48 -18.46
C ALA A 489 -22.82 5.08 -18.07
N ILE A 490 -22.15 4.43 -17.11
CA ILE A 490 -22.54 3.12 -16.59
C ILE A 490 -23.85 3.22 -15.81
N ASN A 491 -23.99 4.18 -14.90
CA ASN A 491 -25.22 4.35 -14.13
C ASN A 491 -26.40 4.71 -15.04
N LEU A 492 -26.21 5.63 -15.99
CA LEU A 492 -27.20 5.94 -17.03
C LEU A 492 -27.61 4.70 -17.81
N ALA A 493 -26.63 3.88 -18.22
CA ALA A 493 -26.90 2.64 -18.94
C ALA A 493 -27.75 1.69 -18.09
N VAL A 494 -27.43 1.50 -16.82
CA VAL A 494 -28.23 0.66 -15.89
C VAL A 494 -29.65 1.20 -15.76
N THR A 495 -29.84 2.50 -15.54
CA THR A 495 -31.17 3.12 -15.43
C THR A 495 -31.98 2.96 -16.72
N LEU A 496 -31.36 3.07 -17.91
CA LEU A 496 -32.04 2.86 -19.19
C LEU A 496 -32.39 1.38 -19.45
N LEU A 497 -31.60 0.46 -18.91
CA LEU A 497 -31.81 -0.98 -19.04
C LEU A 497 -32.89 -1.50 -18.09
N ASP A 498 -33.17 -0.80 -17.00
CA ASP A 498 -34.18 -1.15 -16.00
C ASP A 498 -35.49 -0.40 -16.28
N GLY A 499 -36.48 -1.11 -16.83
CA GLY A 499 -37.81 -0.54 -17.10
C GLY A 499 -37.93 0.40 -18.32
N GLY A 500 -36.85 0.63 -19.06
CA GLY A 500 -36.85 1.45 -20.29
C GLY A 500 -37.48 0.79 -21.51
N SER A 501 -37.85 1.62 -22.51
CA SER A 501 -38.34 1.15 -23.81
C SER A 501 -37.27 0.37 -24.58
N ALA A 502 -37.64 -0.33 -25.66
CA ALA A 502 -36.65 -1.03 -26.50
C ALA A 502 -35.54 -0.10 -27.03
N GLN A 503 -35.87 1.18 -27.28
CA GLN A 503 -34.91 2.20 -27.68
C GLN A 503 -33.98 2.59 -26.54
N ASP A 504 -34.50 2.72 -25.31
CA ASP A 504 -33.70 3.01 -24.13
C ASP A 504 -32.73 1.88 -23.82
N GLN A 505 -33.20 0.63 -23.94
CA GLN A 505 -32.35 -0.55 -23.76
C GLN A 505 -31.20 -0.58 -24.78
N GLN A 506 -31.47 -0.30 -26.05
CA GLN A 506 -30.42 -0.19 -27.07
C GLN A 506 -29.41 0.92 -26.74
N ARG A 507 -29.89 2.07 -26.28
CA ARG A 507 -29.03 3.18 -25.85
C ARG A 507 -28.18 2.80 -24.63
N GLY A 508 -28.76 2.10 -23.66
CA GLY A 508 -28.05 1.61 -22.47
C GLY A 508 -26.94 0.62 -22.84
N ILE A 509 -27.22 -0.34 -23.73
CA ILE A 509 -26.21 -1.26 -24.25
C ILE A 509 -25.06 -0.50 -24.93
N ALA A 510 -25.38 0.47 -25.79
CA ALA A 510 -24.36 1.25 -26.51
C ALA A 510 -23.44 2.04 -25.56
N LEU A 511 -24.01 2.65 -24.50
CA LEU A 511 -23.24 3.32 -23.46
C LEU A 511 -22.31 2.34 -22.73
N MET A 512 -22.80 1.15 -22.40
CA MET A 512 -22.01 0.11 -21.73
C MET A 512 -20.87 -0.40 -22.63
N GLN A 513 -21.12 -0.58 -23.94
CA GLN A 513 -20.08 -0.93 -24.92
C GLN A 513 -19.00 0.14 -25.01
N GLN A 514 -19.38 1.42 -25.07
CA GLN A 514 -18.43 2.53 -25.10
C GLN A 514 -17.57 2.56 -23.82
N ALA A 515 -18.18 2.41 -22.65
CA ALA A 515 -17.46 2.38 -21.39
C ALA A 515 -16.50 1.17 -21.28
N SER A 516 -16.90 -0.01 -21.78
CA SER A 516 -16.02 -1.19 -21.84
C SER A 516 -14.86 -1.01 -22.83
N GLN A 517 -15.06 -0.31 -23.95
CA GLN A 517 -14.00 0.02 -24.90
C GLN A 517 -13.01 1.04 -24.34
N ALA A 518 -13.48 1.94 -23.47
CA ALA A 518 -12.65 2.87 -22.72
C ALA A 518 -11.91 2.21 -21.53
N GLY A 519 -12.00 0.88 -21.38
CA GLY A 519 -11.28 0.12 -20.37
C GLY A 519 -11.98 0.03 -19.00
N SER A 520 -13.27 0.35 -18.90
CA SER A 520 -13.99 0.19 -17.63
C SER A 520 -14.31 -1.28 -17.35
N PRO A 521 -13.73 -1.88 -16.29
CA PRO A 521 -13.97 -3.29 -15.95
C PRO A 521 -15.42 -3.54 -15.51
N ILE A 522 -16.08 -2.54 -14.89
CA ILE A 522 -17.49 -2.63 -14.47
C ILE A 522 -18.40 -2.69 -15.70
N ALA A 523 -18.12 -1.86 -16.71
CA ALA A 523 -18.88 -1.90 -17.96
C ALA A 523 -18.71 -3.24 -18.68
N THR A 524 -17.47 -3.76 -18.74
CA THR A 524 -17.19 -5.09 -19.29
C THR A 524 -17.96 -6.18 -18.51
N PHE A 525 -18.01 -6.10 -17.17
CA PHE A 525 -18.78 -7.02 -16.34
C PHE A 525 -20.28 -6.95 -16.62
N ASN A 526 -20.85 -5.75 -16.69
CA ASN A 526 -22.28 -5.55 -16.95
C ASN A 526 -22.68 -6.02 -18.37
N LEU A 527 -21.82 -5.86 -19.37
CA LEU A 527 -22.03 -6.48 -20.68
C LEU A 527 -22.06 -8.01 -20.59
N GLY A 528 -21.21 -8.61 -19.74
CA GLY A 528 -21.25 -10.03 -19.45
C GLY A 528 -22.60 -10.48 -18.85
N VAL A 529 -23.15 -9.69 -17.92
CA VAL A 529 -24.49 -9.94 -17.35
C VAL A 529 -25.56 -9.86 -18.44
N LEU A 530 -25.54 -8.81 -19.28
CA LEU A 530 -26.50 -8.66 -20.38
C LEU A 530 -26.38 -9.79 -21.42
N ALA A 531 -25.16 -10.26 -21.68
CA ALA A 531 -24.94 -11.41 -22.56
C ALA A 531 -25.53 -12.69 -21.97
N GLN A 532 -25.27 -12.96 -20.69
CA GLN A 532 -25.84 -14.11 -19.98
C GLN A 532 -27.37 -14.11 -20.01
N GLU A 533 -28.00 -12.93 -19.95
CA GLU A 533 -29.45 -12.75 -20.05
C GLU A 533 -29.99 -12.84 -21.50
N GLY A 534 -29.13 -12.98 -22.51
CA GLY A 534 -29.51 -12.98 -23.92
C GLY A 534 -29.95 -11.61 -24.46
N ARG A 535 -29.60 -10.53 -23.74
CA ARG A 535 -29.96 -9.14 -24.07
C ARG A 535 -28.85 -8.43 -24.86
N PHE A 536 -27.65 -9.01 -24.92
CA PHE A 536 -26.50 -8.45 -25.63
C PHE A 536 -25.59 -9.55 -26.20
N GLY A 537 -25.34 -9.57 -27.51
CA GLY A 537 -24.46 -10.58 -28.12
C GLY A 537 -24.94 -12.02 -27.91
N ASP A 538 -24.03 -12.98 -27.98
CA ASP A 538 -24.30 -14.39 -27.70
C ASP A 538 -24.13 -14.67 -26.19
N PRO A 539 -25.07 -15.37 -25.52
CA PRO A 539 -24.88 -15.84 -24.15
C PRO A 539 -23.58 -16.60 -23.89
N GLY A 540 -23.03 -17.29 -24.90
CA GLY A 540 -21.74 -17.97 -24.82
C GLY A 540 -20.55 -17.02 -24.62
N ASP A 541 -20.68 -15.75 -25.03
CA ASP A 541 -19.63 -14.73 -24.89
C ASP A 541 -19.53 -14.16 -23.47
N ALA A 542 -20.56 -14.35 -22.64
CA ALA A 542 -20.62 -13.85 -21.27
C ALA A 542 -19.41 -14.28 -20.43
N ARG A 543 -18.96 -15.54 -20.59
CA ARG A 543 -17.75 -16.05 -19.92
C ARG A 543 -16.52 -15.22 -20.27
N THR A 544 -16.31 -14.93 -21.55
CA THR A 544 -15.16 -14.17 -22.03
C THR A 544 -15.18 -12.74 -21.49
N LEU A 545 -16.37 -12.13 -21.44
CA LEU A 545 -16.58 -10.81 -20.86
C LEU A 545 -16.28 -10.80 -19.36
N PHE A 546 -16.77 -11.77 -18.60
CA PHE A 546 -16.47 -11.88 -17.16
C PHE A 546 -14.98 -12.12 -16.87
N GLU A 547 -14.33 -13.01 -17.62
CA GLU A 547 -12.89 -13.25 -17.49
C GLU A 547 -12.07 -12.00 -17.85
N ARG A 548 -12.51 -11.23 -18.84
CA ARG A 548 -11.89 -9.95 -19.21
C ARG A 548 -12.09 -8.89 -18.12
N ALA A 549 -13.31 -8.73 -17.63
CA ALA A 549 -13.62 -7.79 -16.55
C ALA A 549 -12.77 -8.07 -15.30
N ALA A 550 -12.57 -9.35 -14.97
CA ALA A 550 -11.71 -9.77 -13.87
C ALA A 550 -10.24 -9.35 -14.07
N ARG A 551 -9.68 -9.59 -15.27
CA ARG A 551 -8.33 -9.12 -15.64
C ARG A 551 -8.21 -7.60 -15.60
N GLU A 552 -9.25 -6.88 -15.97
CA GLU A 552 -9.29 -5.41 -15.96
C GLU A 552 -9.53 -4.82 -14.55
N GLY A 553 -9.66 -5.65 -13.51
CA GLY A 553 -9.77 -5.19 -12.12
C GLY A 553 -11.18 -5.23 -11.51
N GLU A 554 -12.11 -6.01 -12.05
CA GLU A 554 -13.42 -6.33 -11.44
C GLU A 554 -13.45 -7.79 -10.93
N PRO A 555 -13.08 -8.05 -9.66
CA PRO A 555 -12.94 -9.41 -9.12
C PRO A 555 -14.20 -10.27 -9.21
N ARG A 556 -15.40 -9.65 -9.24
CA ARG A 556 -16.67 -10.37 -9.41
C ARG A 556 -16.72 -11.16 -10.72
N GLY A 557 -15.96 -10.75 -11.73
CA GLY A 557 -15.84 -11.46 -13.01
C GLY A 557 -15.36 -12.90 -12.86
N HIS A 558 -14.41 -13.17 -11.96
CA HIS A 558 -13.96 -14.55 -11.70
C HIS A 558 -15.09 -15.43 -11.18
N ARG A 559 -15.85 -14.94 -10.20
CA ARG A 559 -17.01 -15.66 -9.67
C ARG A 559 -18.07 -15.89 -10.74
N ALA A 560 -18.42 -14.87 -11.52
CA ALA A 560 -19.43 -14.97 -12.57
C ALA A 560 -19.02 -15.97 -13.68
N ALA A 561 -17.76 -15.94 -14.11
CA ALA A 561 -17.22 -16.93 -15.04
C ALA A 561 -17.26 -18.36 -14.46
N ALA A 562 -16.93 -18.52 -13.18
CA ALA A 562 -17.01 -19.81 -12.50
C ALA A 562 -18.44 -20.37 -12.49
N VAL A 563 -19.46 -19.53 -12.22
CA VAL A 563 -20.87 -19.94 -12.25
C VAL A 563 -21.28 -20.45 -13.64
N LEU A 564 -20.91 -19.75 -14.71
CA LEU A 564 -21.25 -20.20 -16.07
C LEU A 564 -20.65 -21.57 -16.40
N LEU A 565 -19.40 -21.81 -15.98
CA LEU A 565 -18.68 -23.07 -16.18
C LEU A 565 -19.21 -24.20 -15.27
N ASP A 566 -19.70 -23.85 -14.07
CA ASP A 566 -20.29 -24.80 -13.12
C ASP A 566 -21.66 -25.29 -13.59
N GLU A 567 -22.54 -24.37 -14.01
CA GLU A 567 -23.92 -24.65 -14.39
C GLU A 567 -24.07 -25.07 -15.87
N GLY A 568 -23.16 -24.63 -16.75
CA GLY A 568 -23.27 -24.87 -18.19
C GLY A 568 -24.31 -24.00 -18.89
N ARG A 569 -24.48 -22.74 -18.44
CA ARG A 569 -25.42 -21.79 -19.04
C ARG A 569 -24.82 -21.14 -20.29
N GLY A 570 -25.36 -21.48 -21.47
CA GLY A 570 -24.89 -20.95 -22.74
C GLY A 570 -23.54 -21.51 -23.21
N ILE A 571 -22.88 -22.33 -22.39
CA ILE A 571 -21.61 -23.01 -22.67
C ILE A 571 -21.59 -24.41 -22.05
N PRO A 572 -20.78 -25.37 -22.53
CA PRO A 572 -20.60 -26.65 -21.85
C PRO A 572 -20.04 -26.48 -20.43
N ARG A 573 -20.48 -27.34 -19.51
CA ARG A 573 -19.91 -27.41 -18.15
C ARG A 573 -18.42 -27.75 -18.21
N ASP A 574 -17.63 -27.07 -17.38
CA ASP A 574 -16.21 -27.36 -17.20
C ASP A 574 -15.81 -27.13 -15.73
N PRO A 575 -15.96 -28.17 -14.88
CA PRO A 575 -15.62 -28.10 -13.46
C PRO A 575 -14.15 -27.74 -13.20
N SER A 576 -13.25 -28.13 -14.11
CA SER A 576 -11.82 -27.88 -13.97
C SER A 576 -11.50 -26.40 -14.12
N ARG A 577 -12.08 -25.75 -15.13
CA ARG A 577 -11.93 -24.31 -15.37
C ARG A 577 -12.73 -23.48 -14.37
N ALA A 578 -13.92 -23.93 -13.96
CA ALA A 578 -14.68 -23.30 -12.89
C ALA A 578 -13.83 -23.20 -11.61
N ALA A 579 -13.15 -24.29 -11.24
CA ALA A 579 -12.25 -24.31 -10.08
C ALA A 579 -11.06 -23.34 -10.21
N VAL A 580 -10.50 -23.14 -11.41
CA VAL A 580 -9.47 -22.11 -11.64
C VAL A 580 -10.02 -20.72 -11.38
N GLN A 581 -11.19 -20.40 -11.93
CA GLN A 581 -11.84 -19.11 -11.72
C GLN A 581 -12.17 -18.88 -10.25
N LEU A 582 -12.62 -19.91 -9.50
CA LEU A 582 -12.82 -19.83 -8.06
C LEU A 582 -11.53 -19.50 -7.30
N LEU A 583 -10.42 -20.15 -7.62
CA LEU A 583 -9.12 -19.84 -7.00
C LEU A 583 -8.68 -18.40 -7.29
N LEU A 584 -8.83 -17.93 -8.53
CA LEU A 584 -8.52 -16.55 -8.90
C LEU A 584 -9.46 -15.54 -8.22
N GLY A 585 -10.74 -15.87 -8.03
CA GLY A 585 -11.70 -15.05 -7.31
C GLY A 585 -11.37 -14.95 -5.82
N VAL A 586 -11.13 -16.08 -5.15
CA VAL A 586 -10.70 -16.13 -3.73
C VAL A 586 -9.41 -15.36 -3.52
N ALA A 587 -8.54 -15.37 -4.53
CA ALA A 587 -7.33 -14.61 -4.54
C ALA A 587 -7.55 -13.12 -4.74
N SER A 588 -8.56 -12.63 -5.45
CA SER A 588 -8.62 -11.22 -5.87
C SER A 588 -9.68 -10.39 -5.14
N ASP A 589 -10.68 -11.04 -4.55
CA ASP A 589 -11.82 -10.35 -3.93
C ASP A 589 -11.57 -9.86 -2.49
N ASP A 590 -12.63 -9.33 -1.87
CA ASP A 590 -12.70 -8.88 -0.48
C ASP A 590 -12.84 -10.03 0.55
N GLY A 591 -12.74 -11.28 0.11
CA GLY A 591 -12.90 -12.49 0.91
C GLY A 591 -14.32 -13.03 0.93
N SER A 592 -15.25 -12.41 0.20
CA SER A 592 -16.63 -12.88 0.08
C SER A 592 -16.74 -14.26 -0.54
N LEU A 593 -15.99 -14.56 -1.61
CA LEU A 593 -16.01 -15.87 -2.26
C LEU A 593 -15.40 -16.97 -1.39
N LEU A 594 -14.40 -16.64 -0.56
CA LEU A 594 -13.87 -17.58 0.43
C LEU A 594 -14.96 -17.98 1.42
N ARG A 595 -15.66 -16.99 2.00
CA ARG A 595 -16.77 -17.24 2.92
C ARG A 595 -17.89 -18.01 2.24
N GLU A 596 -18.21 -17.68 0.99
CA GLU A 596 -19.20 -18.41 0.20
C GLU A 596 -18.82 -19.89 0.02
N LEU A 597 -17.59 -20.19 -0.40
CA LEU A 597 -17.15 -21.57 -0.59
C LEU A 597 -17.04 -22.35 0.74
N ALA A 598 -16.72 -21.64 1.84
CA ALA A 598 -16.62 -22.22 3.18
C ALA A 598 -17.99 -22.48 3.83
N GLU A 599 -18.91 -21.51 3.76
CA GLU A 599 -20.19 -21.49 4.49
C GLU A 599 -21.37 -21.97 3.63
N GLN A 600 -21.32 -21.72 2.32
CA GLN A 600 -22.40 -21.98 1.36
C GLN A 600 -21.96 -22.90 0.21
N GLY A 601 -20.83 -23.61 0.36
CA GLY A 601 -20.27 -24.46 -0.69
C GLY A 601 -21.23 -25.52 -1.23
N GLY A 602 -22.25 -25.91 -0.46
CA GLY A 602 -23.32 -26.82 -0.92
C GLY A 602 -24.13 -26.31 -2.14
N ASN A 603 -24.01 -25.03 -2.50
CA ASN A 603 -24.64 -24.46 -3.70
C ASN A 603 -23.84 -24.69 -4.98
N TRP A 604 -22.56 -25.08 -4.88
CA TRP A 604 -21.70 -25.37 -6.02
C TRP A 604 -21.80 -26.84 -6.40
N ASN A 605 -21.63 -27.16 -7.69
CA ASN A 605 -21.62 -28.55 -8.10
C ASN A 605 -20.47 -29.33 -7.40
N PRO A 606 -20.73 -30.53 -6.84
CA PRO A 606 -19.69 -31.35 -6.20
C PRO A 606 -18.51 -31.66 -7.12
N GLU A 607 -18.72 -31.75 -8.45
CA GLU A 607 -17.63 -31.96 -9.40
C GLU A 607 -16.66 -30.78 -9.45
N THR A 608 -17.17 -29.56 -9.35
CA THR A 608 -16.39 -28.31 -9.33
C THR A 608 -15.66 -28.14 -8.03
N LEU A 609 -16.32 -28.38 -6.90
CA LEU A 609 -15.65 -28.38 -5.59
C LEU A 609 -14.62 -29.50 -5.49
N GLY A 610 -14.89 -30.68 -6.05
CA GLY A 610 -13.92 -31.76 -6.14
C GLY A 610 -12.72 -31.37 -7.02
N ALA A 611 -12.95 -30.65 -8.12
CA ALA A 611 -11.87 -30.13 -8.97
C ALA A 611 -11.03 -29.08 -8.22
N LEU A 612 -11.67 -28.20 -7.45
CA LEU A 612 -11.03 -27.21 -6.58
C LEU A 612 -10.16 -27.89 -5.51
N GLN A 613 -10.70 -28.87 -4.78
CA GLN A 613 -9.96 -29.66 -3.80
C GLN A 613 -8.77 -30.40 -4.44
N ARG A 614 -8.94 -31.02 -5.62
CA ARG A 614 -7.82 -31.65 -6.36
C ARG A 614 -6.73 -30.64 -6.72
N ARG A 615 -7.11 -29.43 -7.13
CA ARG A 615 -6.16 -28.35 -7.45
C ARG A 615 -5.37 -27.91 -6.21
N LEU A 616 -6.06 -27.67 -5.10
CA LEU A 616 -5.44 -27.33 -3.82
C LEU A 616 -4.56 -28.47 -3.26
N ALA A 617 -4.97 -29.73 -3.47
CA ALA A 617 -4.17 -30.90 -3.08
C ALA A 617 -2.87 -31.01 -3.88
N ARG A 618 -2.91 -30.77 -5.21
CA ARG A 618 -1.70 -30.71 -6.04
C ARG A 618 -0.75 -29.60 -5.63
N ALA A 619 -1.30 -28.50 -5.12
CA ALA A 619 -0.54 -27.40 -4.54
C ALA A 619 0.02 -27.69 -3.14
N GLY A 620 -0.30 -28.84 -2.55
CA GLY A 620 0.09 -29.18 -1.18
C GLY A 620 -0.69 -28.43 -0.09
N LEU A 621 -1.76 -27.72 -0.44
CA LEU A 621 -2.53 -26.88 0.48
C LEU A 621 -3.74 -27.59 1.10
N TYR A 622 -4.21 -28.68 0.50
CA TYR A 622 -5.38 -29.42 0.94
C TYR A 622 -5.03 -30.88 1.25
N GLN A 623 -5.38 -31.31 2.47
CA GLN A 623 -5.21 -32.69 2.93
C GLN A 623 -6.60 -33.25 3.28
N GLY A 624 -7.19 -33.99 2.34
CA GLY A 624 -8.51 -34.58 2.48
C GLY A 624 -8.98 -35.25 1.18
N PRO A 625 -10.09 -35.98 1.21
CA PRO A 625 -10.71 -36.49 0.00
C PRO A 625 -11.18 -35.32 -0.88
N ALA A 626 -11.04 -35.48 -2.20
CA ALA A 626 -11.55 -34.52 -3.17
C ALA A 626 -12.96 -34.91 -3.64
N ASP A 627 -13.86 -35.01 -2.67
CA ASP A 627 -15.24 -35.51 -2.79
C ASP A 627 -16.26 -34.40 -3.09
N GLY A 628 -15.82 -33.14 -3.19
CA GLY A 628 -16.66 -31.99 -3.41
C GLY A 628 -17.41 -31.49 -2.17
N ALA A 629 -17.16 -32.07 -0.99
CA ALA A 629 -17.78 -31.62 0.24
C ALA A 629 -17.10 -30.33 0.76
N PRO A 630 -17.87 -29.27 1.07
CA PRO A 630 -17.31 -28.12 1.79
C PRO A 630 -16.93 -28.52 3.22
N GLY A 631 -16.06 -27.74 3.85
CA GLY A 631 -15.72 -27.96 5.25
C GLY A 631 -14.48 -27.20 5.74
N PRO A 632 -14.09 -27.40 7.01
CA PRO A 632 -12.98 -26.68 7.63
C PRO A 632 -11.65 -26.88 6.91
N ALA A 633 -11.38 -28.09 6.40
CA ALA A 633 -10.15 -28.39 5.65
C ALA A 633 -10.08 -27.61 4.32
N LEU A 634 -11.21 -27.50 3.60
CA LEU A 634 -11.27 -26.69 2.37
C LEU A 634 -11.14 -25.20 2.70
N SER A 635 -11.79 -24.75 3.76
CA SER A 635 -11.73 -23.35 4.24
C SER A 635 -10.29 -22.96 4.56
N GLN A 636 -9.58 -23.78 5.34
CA GLN A 636 -8.17 -23.57 5.69
C GLN A 636 -7.27 -23.58 4.44
N ALA A 637 -7.52 -24.47 3.47
CA ALA A 637 -6.78 -24.52 2.23
C ALA A 637 -6.99 -23.26 1.38
N LEU A 638 -8.22 -22.74 1.33
CA LEU A 638 -8.57 -21.50 0.63
C LEU A 638 -8.02 -20.25 1.34
N GLU A 639 -8.01 -20.24 2.68
CA GLU A 639 -7.33 -19.20 3.47
C GLU A 639 -5.83 -19.21 3.21
N SER A 640 -5.22 -20.40 3.21
CA SER A 640 -3.79 -20.56 2.89
C SER A 640 -3.51 -20.11 1.45
N TRP A 641 -4.36 -20.48 0.50
CA TRP A 641 -4.30 -20.01 -0.88
C TRP A 641 -4.34 -18.48 -0.97
N ARG A 642 -5.35 -17.85 -0.36
CA ARG A 642 -5.52 -16.40 -0.32
C ARG A 642 -4.34 -15.68 0.36
N ASN A 643 -3.79 -16.29 1.41
CA ASN A 643 -2.73 -15.74 2.24
C ASN A 643 -1.34 -16.25 1.83
N GLY A 644 -1.08 -16.45 0.53
CA GLY A 644 0.29 -16.62 0.04
C GLY A 644 0.69 -18.02 -0.37
N GLY A 645 -0.20 -19.00 -0.24
CA GLY A 645 0.01 -20.38 -0.70
C GLY A 645 -0.05 -20.55 -2.22
N PHE A 646 0.05 -19.47 -2.99
CA PHE A 646 -0.06 -19.50 -4.44
C PHE A 646 1.02 -20.39 -5.07
N THR A 647 0.57 -21.36 -5.87
CA THR A 647 1.45 -22.19 -6.69
C THR A 647 0.86 -22.31 -8.08
N ALA A 648 1.71 -22.25 -9.11
CA ALA A 648 1.30 -22.48 -10.49
C ALA A 648 0.64 -23.86 -10.66
N ALA A 649 1.04 -24.84 -9.83
CA ALA A 649 0.46 -26.19 -9.78
C ALA A 649 -1.06 -26.20 -9.52
N ALA A 650 -1.58 -25.25 -8.72
CA ALA A 650 -3.01 -25.15 -8.45
C ALA A 650 -3.82 -24.70 -9.68
N LEU A 651 -3.23 -23.82 -10.51
CA LEU A 651 -3.87 -23.27 -11.70
C LEU A 651 -3.64 -24.15 -12.93
N SER A 652 -2.55 -24.92 -12.97
CA SER A 652 -2.25 -25.88 -14.03
C SER A 652 -3.11 -27.16 -13.94
N GLY A 653 -3.47 -27.71 -15.10
CA GLY A 653 -4.23 -28.95 -15.23
C GLY A 653 -5.22 -28.88 -16.35
#